data_AF-A0A8H5XN50-F1
#
_entry.id   AF-A0A8H5XN50-F1
#
_cell.length_a   1.000
_cell.length_b   1.000
_cell.length_c   1.000
_cell.angle_alpha   90.00
_cell.angle_beta   90.00
_cell.angle_gamma   90.00
#
_symmetry.space_group_name_H-M   'P 1'
#
loop_
_entity.id
_entity.type
_entity.pdbx_description
1 polymer ?
#
loop_
_entity_poly.entity_id
_entity_poly.type
_entity_poly.pdbx_seq_one_letter_code
_entity_poly.pdbx_strand_id
1 'polypeptide(L)'
;MMEEFLLRPKSSICDKVREMCFAIGLVDQATLSLALAETALYSNGYTGDMHSGREDSTALKHYNLSLRFTSQKIQTSNSVPSDEILITIIGLANYDMSIGRVERYSTHLAGLETLPEPPTITHALAKTLNALCNLSPVLSDLCSVLLSLTRVAKASLHWEESTFRYCETILHSSYFLLLVPRHIPSEGPEGHSSRISLIHQAVRLAALRFLVTAAEHSHHTLGAIQYRKPQLSHLLADYEISWDGLEELRVWVLVMAAVTEGTHDRSWMTERIAITIERLDLNWTELKRTLRQLAWVDSFESQFNSEMKVNSFISALALFAAGTRAYKQLTPQRVASDIKAEYLNQTLQALYKIALDNSNNRAFGLPGYKASLDFVLTRLGGGNYFDVTVQPFNHLFSQTRKIVLTGPDGEHVDAVSLQYNHATPLPGGVAAPLALVPIDDVRGSGCFEDQWKGIDVQGKIALIKRGKCQFANKLKLAKDNGASAAVVFNDDPKQTAGSGSLGAENFGKLAPVAVVTYDEGNPWAERLRGGENLEVNVTIDVLTENRETWQIIADTKAGDSNSVVMLGAHLDSIQEGPGVNDNGSGVAALLSITESVKKYKNFKNKLRFAFRGAEESGMIGSTYYVSNLSKDESSKIRFYYNYDMIASPQPYYIVYADSDAHKSGAKYLYEFLTGKGYPAEYTRFGASSDYVGFLELGIPSSGIFTGAGAPQDACYHTLCDDIKNINQEAFHINAKAAGYAAASLALSVDEVPMHENSSVNPLDRRGVARNTVR
;
A
#
# COMPACT_ATOMS: atom_id res chain seq x y z
N MET A 1 -8.39 38.25 6.11
CA MET A 1 -8.55 38.01 7.56
C MET A 1 -7.65 36.89 8.10
N MET A 2 -7.63 35.67 7.55
CA MET A 2 -6.62 34.66 7.97
C MET A 2 -5.20 34.96 7.42
N GLU A 3 -5.12 35.59 6.25
CA GLU A 3 -3.86 36.15 5.72
C GLU A 3 -3.34 37.36 6.52
N GLU A 4 -4.20 38.14 7.18
CA GLU A 4 -3.74 39.24 8.07
C GLU A 4 -3.29 38.74 9.45
N PHE A 5 -3.79 37.57 9.87
CA PHE A 5 -3.33 36.86 11.07
C PHE A 5 -1.96 36.19 10.85
N LEU A 6 -1.56 35.95 9.59
CA LEU A 6 -0.36 35.17 9.21
C LEU A 6 0.76 35.98 8.53
N LEU A 7 0.51 37.18 7.98
CA LEU A 7 1.42 37.81 7.01
C LEU A 7 1.97 39.21 7.35
N ARG A 8 2.12 39.62 8.62
CA ARG A 8 3.02 40.76 8.94
C ARG A 8 4.21 40.38 9.82
N PRO A 9 5.41 40.93 9.52
CA PRO A 9 6.64 40.16 9.61
C PRO A 9 7.59 40.68 10.69
N LYS A 10 8.29 39.72 11.31
CA LYS A 10 9.52 39.83 12.13
C LYS A 10 9.36 40.02 13.65
N SER A 11 9.21 38.91 14.36
CA SER A 11 10.07 38.54 15.51
C SER A 11 9.82 37.09 15.91
N SER A 12 10.87 36.26 15.93
CA SER A 12 10.84 34.79 15.97
C SER A 12 10.46 34.17 17.33
N ILE A 13 9.96 34.95 18.28
CA ILE A 13 9.76 34.53 19.67
C ILE A 13 8.31 34.70 20.15
N CYS A 14 7.53 35.59 19.52
CA CYS A 14 6.13 35.82 19.88
C CYS A 14 5.14 34.72 19.45
N ASP A 15 5.54 33.80 18.58
CA ASP A 15 4.66 32.70 18.14
C ASP A 15 4.70 31.51 19.11
N LYS A 16 5.86 31.24 19.73
CA LYS A 16 6.07 30.04 20.56
C LYS A 16 5.27 30.03 21.86
N VAL A 17 4.89 31.18 22.39
CA VAL A 17 4.05 31.23 23.60
C VAL A 17 2.57 31.31 23.29
N ARG A 18 2.15 31.90 22.16
CA ARG A 18 0.73 31.80 21.74
C ARG A 18 0.26 30.35 21.61
N GLU A 19 1.15 29.45 21.24
CA GLU A 19 0.82 28.06 20.97
C GLU A 19 0.75 27.16 22.22
N MET A 20 1.52 27.41 23.27
CA MET A 20 1.42 26.65 24.54
C MET A 20 0.17 27.05 25.34
N CYS A 21 -0.15 28.34 25.33
CA CYS A 21 -1.32 28.96 25.94
C CYS A 21 -2.65 28.47 25.35
N PHE A 22 -2.72 28.29 24.04
CA PHE A 22 -3.99 27.99 23.34
C PHE A 22 -4.42 26.52 23.48
N ALA A 23 -3.46 25.59 23.61
CA ALA A 23 -3.77 24.16 23.79
C ALA A 23 -4.27 23.85 25.22
N ILE A 24 -3.74 24.54 26.24
CA ILE A 24 -4.12 24.32 27.64
C ILE A 24 -5.35 25.17 28.03
N GLY A 25 -5.53 26.35 27.44
CA GLY A 25 -6.66 27.24 27.71
C GLY A 25 -8.04 26.77 27.20
N LEU A 26 -8.13 25.59 26.56
CA LEU A 26 -9.41 25.08 26.06
C LEU A 26 -10.21 24.28 27.09
N VAL A 27 -9.64 24.01 28.28
CA VAL A 27 -10.20 23.11 29.30
C VAL A 27 -10.56 23.84 30.60
N ASP A 28 -9.89 24.95 30.93
CA ASP A 28 -10.09 25.65 32.18
C ASP A 28 -9.95 27.19 32.09
N GLN A 29 -10.81 27.92 32.80
CA GLN A 29 -10.84 29.38 32.83
C GLN A 29 -9.60 29.99 33.48
N ALA A 30 -9.02 29.32 34.48
CA ALA A 30 -7.79 29.79 35.13
C ALA A 30 -6.61 29.70 34.15
N THR A 31 -6.45 28.56 33.50
CA THR A 31 -5.37 28.33 32.54
C THR A 31 -5.53 29.13 31.24
N LEU A 32 -6.77 29.35 30.78
CA LEU A 32 -7.05 30.27 29.67
C LEU A 32 -6.69 31.72 30.01
N SER A 33 -6.96 32.15 31.24
CA SER A 33 -6.61 33.49 31.68
C SER A 33 -5.10 33.66 31.78
N LEU A 34 -4.36 32.63 32.21
CA LEU A 34 -2.91 32.66 32.22
C LEU A 34 -2.34 32.74 30.80
N ALA A 35 -2.90 31.95 29.89
CA ALA A 35 -2.58 31.93 28.48
C ALA A 35 -2.72 33.32 27.81
N LEU A 36 -3.78 34.05 28.16
CA LEU A 36 -4.01 35.42 27.71
C LEU A 36 -3.02 36.42 28.33
N ALA A 37 -2.61 36.19 29.59
CA ALA A 37 -1.61 37.01 30.26
C ALA A 37 -0.24 36.89 29.56
N GLU A 38 0.17 35.66 29.30
CA GLU A 38 1.40 35.33 28.57
C GLU A 38 1.38 35.98 27.19
N THR A 39 0.29 35.84 26.46
CA THR A 39 0.12 36.46 25.13
C THR A 39 0.30 37.99 25.17
N ALA A 40 -0.21 38.65 26.21
CA ALA A 40 -0.08 40.10 26.37
C ALA A 40 1.36 40.55 26.72
N LEU A 41 2.17 39.72 27.39
CA LEU A 41 3.60 40.00 27.58
C LEU A 41 4.36 40.06 26.23
N TYR A 42 4.05 39.13 25.34
CA TYR A 42 4.69 39.05 24.02
C TYR A 42 4.30 40.19 23.08
N SER A 43 3.08 40.75 23.20
CA SER A 43 2.71 41.95 22.45
C SER A 43 3.48 43.20 22.88
N ASN A 44 4.05 43.20 24.09
CA ASN A 44 4.77 44.34 24.65
C ASN A 44 6.29 44.27 24.52
N GLY A 45 6.78 43.45 23.59
CA GLY A 45 8.20 43.40 23.23
C GLY A 45 9.04 42.43 24.06
N TYR A 46 8.41 41.42 24.68
CA TYR A 46 9.15 40.30 25.28
C TYR A 46 9.87 39.48 24.21
N THR A 47 11.19 39.34 24.36
CA THR A 47 12.07 38.69 23.36
C THR A 47 12.53 37.30 23.80
N GLY A 48 11.87 36.68 24.80
CA GLY A 48 12.15 35.31 25.23
C GLY A 48 13.45 35.10 26.01
N ASP A 49 14.23 36.16 26.22
CA ASP A 49 15.31 36.16 27.20
C ASP A 49 14.72 36.31 28.61
N MET A 50 15.27 35.58 29.60
CA MET A 50 14.91 35.77 31.01
C MET A 50 14.99 37.25 31.38
N HIS A 51 13.94 37.79 32.00
CA HIS A 51 13.85 39.18 32.48
C HIS A 51 13.63 40.27 31.41
N SER A 52 13.35 39.90 30.15
CA SER A 52 13.12 40.88 29.08
C SER A 52 11.66 41.36 28.94
N GLY A 53 10.70 40.74 29.63
CA GLY A 53 9.27 40.99 29.44
C GLY A 53 8.74 42.08 30.36
N ARG A 54 8.07 43.10 29.80
CA ARG A 54 7.31 44.08 30.60
C ARG A 54 5.85 43.64 30.72
N GLU A 55 5.47 43.27 31.94
CA GLU A 55 4.07 43.09 32.33
C GLU A 55 3.32 44.43 32.26
N ASP A 56 2.38 44.54 31.34
CA ASP A 56 1.50 45.69 31.19
C ASP A 56 0.16 45.47 31.90
N SER A 57 -0.71 46.47 31.84
CA SER A 57 -2.04 46.39 32.47
C SER A 57 -2.92 45.26 31.92
N THR A 58 -2.68 44.83 30.67
CA THR A 58 -3.45 43.78 30.00
C THR A 58 -2.99 42.40 30.48
N ALA A 59 -1.68 42.16 30.47
CA ALA A 59 -1.05 40.95 30.97
C ALA A 59 -1.38 40.74 32.45
N LEU A 60 -1.21 41.79 33.27
CA LEU A 60 -1.51 41.74 34.69
C LEU A 60 -3.00 41.46 34.98
N LYS A 61 -3.91 42.03 34.19
CA LYS A 61 -5.36 41.76 34.32
C LYS A 61 -5.67 40.28 34.13
N HIS A 62 -5.11 39.66 33.09
CA HIS A 62 -5.34 38.25 32.77
C HIS A 62 -4.63 37.30 33.75
N TYR A 63 -3.42 37.65 34.20
CA TYR A 63 -2.70 36.92 35.24
C TYR A 63 -3.48 36.91 36.56
N ASN A 64 -4.01 38.06 36.99
CA ASN A 64 -4.85 38.15 38.18
C ASN A 64 -6.17 37.38 38.05
N LEU A 65 -6.72 37.31 36.83
CA LEU A 65 -7.92 36.52 36.56
C LEU A 65 -7.64 35.02 36.69
N SER A 66 -6.48 34.56 36.20
CA SER A 66 -5.99 33.18 36.41
C SER A 66 -5.84 32.84 37.90
N LEU A 67 -5.19 33.73 38.66
CA LEU A 67 -5.05 33.56 40.12
C LEU A 67 -6.39 33.46 40.81
N ARG A 68 -7.33 34.37 40.49
CA ARG A 68 -8.66 34.37 41.10
C ARG A 68 -9.42 33.06 40.87
N PHE A 69 -9.41 32.57 39.63
CA PHE A 69 -10.07 31.30 39.31
C PHE A 69 -9.38 30.11 39.99
N THR A 70 -8.05 30.11 40.03
CA THR A 70 -7.27 29.08 40.74
C THR A 70 -7.58 29.07 42.23
N SER A 71 -7.60 30.24 42.88
CA SER A 71 -7.93 30.37 44.30
C SER A 71 -9.36 29.95 44.62
N GLN A 72 -10.33 30.33 43.79
CA GLN A 72 -11.72 29.92 43.96
C GLN A 72 -11.85 28.40 43.88
N LYS A 73 -11.14 27.76 42.97
CA LYS A 73 -11.11 26.30 42.84
C LYS A 73 -10.51 25.61 44.05
N ILE A 74 -9.37 26.09 44.54
CA ILE A 74 -8.71 25.57 45.76
C ILE A 74 -9.65 25.62 46.96
N GLN A 75 -10.41 26.72 47.11
CA GLN A 75 -11.38 26.89 48.21
C GLN A 75 -12.57 25.93 48.11
N THR A 76 -12.94 25.50 46.91
CA THR A 76 -14.06 24.57 46.67
C THR A 76 -13.66 23.10 46.63
N SER A 77 -12.38 22.79 46.38
CA SER A 77 -11.86 21.41 46.37
C SER A 77 -11.63 20.94 47.81
N ASN A 78 -12.41 19.95 48.27
CA ASN A 78 -12.31 19.36 49.61
C ASN A 78 -10.96 18.61 49.81
N SER A 79 -9.86 19.35 49.93
CA SER A 79 -8.49 18.93 50.30
C SER A 79 -7.68 18.07 49.32
N VAL A 80 -8.17 17.80 48.10
CA VAL A 80 -7.36 17.18 47.03
C VAL A 80 -7.27 18.14 45.83
N PRO A 81 -6.06 18.64 45.50
CA PRO A 81 -5.90 19.53 44.34
C PRO A 81 -6.17 18.75 43.05
N SER A 82 -7.04 19.29 42.19
CA SER A 82 -7.30 18.72 40.88
C SER A 82 -6.14 19.01 39.91
N ASP A 83 -5.97 18.19 38.87
CA ASP A 83 -4.88 18.30 37.89
C ASP A 83 -4.80 19.72 37.26
N GLU A 84 -5.94 20.39 37.09
CA GLU A 84 -6.04 21.74 36.52
C GLU A 84 -5.49 22.82 37.47
N ILE A 85 -5.66 22.65 38.78
CA ILE A 85 -5.12 23.57 39.79
C ILE A 85 -3.59 23.49 39.78
N LEU A 86 -3.05 22.27 39.75
CA LEU A 86 -1.60 22.03 39.70
C LEU A 86 -0.97 22.62 38.44
N ILE A 87 -1.57 22.35 37.28
CA ILE A 87 -1.10 22.89 35.99
C ILE A 87 -1.11 24.42 36.01
N THR A 88 -2.15 25.03 36.56
CA THR A 88 -2.25 26.50 36.57
C THR A 88 -1.27 27.15 37.54
N ILE A 89 -1.03 26.57 38.73
CA ILE A 89 -0.02 27.07 39.68
C ILE A 89 1.40 26.98 39.08
N ILE A 90 1.73 25.86 38.42
CA ILE A 90 3.01 25.68 37.74
C ILE A 90 3.16 26.68 36.58
N GLY A 91 2.09 26.91 35.81
CA GLY A 91 2.07 27.92 34.77
C GLY A 91 2.31 29.33 35.32
N LEU A 92 1.66 29.71 36.42
CA LEU A 92 1.83 31.00 37.09
C LEU A 92 3.28 31.19 37.57
N ALA A 93 3.88 30.14 38.13
CA ALA A 93 5.29 30.16 38.53
C ALA A 93 6.22 30.42 37.32
N ASN A 94 5.99 29.71 36.21
CA ASN A 94 6.76 29.88 34.99
C ASN A 94 6.60 31.27 34.37
N TYR A 95 5.38 31.80 34.36
CA TYR A 95 5.09 33.18 33.96
C TYR A 95 5.94 34.16 34.78
N ASP A 96 5.98 34.02 36.10
CA ASP A 96 6.73 34.92 36.97
C ASP A 96 8.24 34.85 36.75
N MET A 97 8.79 33.66 36.49
CA MET A 97 10.19 33.50 36.13
C MET A 97 10.52 34.17 34.80
N SER A 98 9.64 34.06 33.81
CA SER A 98 9.84 34.61 32.47
C SER A 98 10.05 36.13 32.47
N ILE A 99 9.41 36.82 33.42
CA ILE A 99 9.49 38.28 33.62
C ILE A 99 10.34 38.69 34.85
N GLY A 100 11.06 37.76 35.48
CA GLY A 100 11.98 38.04 36.59
C GLY A 100 11.34 38.39 37.92
N ARG A 101 10.11 37.96 38.19
CA ARG A 101 9.38 38.19 39.43
C ARG A 101 9.60 37.01 40.40
N VAL A 102 10.85 36.84 40.82
CA VAL A 102 11.32 35.70 41.63
C VAL A 102 10.54 35.53 42.94
N GLU A 103 10.07 36.62 43.57
CA GLU A 103 9.25 36.55 44.79
C GLU A 103 7.88 35.90 44.53
N ARG A 104 7.23 36.18 43.39
CA ARG A 104 5.94 35.57 43.03
C ARG A 104 6.11 34.09 42.66
N TYR A 105 7.18 33.77 41.93
CA TYR A 105 7.57 32.38 41.63
C TYR A 105 7.76 31.54 42.90
N SER A 106 8.56 32.03 43.85
CA SER A 106 8.81 31.33 45.12
C SER A 106 7.53 31.12 45.92
N THR A 107 6.58 32.05 45.83
CA THR A 107 5.27 31.93 46.50
C THR A 107 4.44 30.79 45.91
N HIS A 108 4.44 30.61 44.58
CA HIS A 108 3.71 29.52 43.92
C HIS A 108 4.32 28.15 44.21
N LEU A 109 5.66 28.05 44.25
CA LEU A 109 6.34 26.80 44.59
C LEU A 109 6.14 26.38 46.05
N ALA A 110 6.22 27.33 46.99
CA ALA A 110 5.93 27.06 48.40
C ALA A 110 4.50 26.54 48.61
N GLY A 111 3.54 26.98 47.78
CA GLY A 111 2.18 26.44 47.77
C GLY A 111 2.09 24.98 47.33
N LEU A 112 2.88 24.56 46.35
CA LEU A 112 2.89 23.18 45.83
C LEU A 112 3.49 22.18 46.82
N GLU A 113 4.51 22.57 47.57
CA GLU A 113 5.17 21.72 48.59
C GLU A 113 4.26 21.37 49.78
N THR A 114 3.13 22.06 49.93
CA THR A 114 2.15 21.78 51.00
C THR A 114 1.13 20.70 50.63
N LEU A 115 1.22 20.11 49.43
CA LEU A 115 0.28 19.11 48.92
C LEU A 115 0.78 17.67 49.26
N PRO A 116 -0.09 16.75 49.68
CA PRO A 116 0.32 15.41 50.15
C PRO A 116 0.83 14.46 49.02
N GLU A 117 1.94 13.74 49.24
CA GLU A 117 2.58 12.80 48.28
C GLU A 117 1.90 11.40 48.18
N PRO A 118 1.89 10.73 47.00
CA PRO A 118 1.45 9.32 46.83
C PRO A 118 2.60 8.26 46.80
N PRO A 119 2.33 6.97 47.14
CA PRO A 119 3.35 5.91 47.38
C PRO A 119 3.99 5.22 46.14
N THR A 120 5.14 4.57 46.36
CA THR A 120 6.21 4.15 45.41
C THR A 120 5.90 3.01 44.39
N ILE A 121 6.41 3.17 43.15
CA ILE A 121 5.88 2.60 41.87
C ILE A 121 6.65 1.38 41.31
N THR A 122 7.80 1.00 41.85
CA THR A 122 8.73 0.08 41.17
C THR A 122 8.21 -1.35 40.94
N HIS A 123 7.24 -1.81 41.74
CA HIS A 123 6.69 -3.18 41.63
C HIS A 123 5.51 -3.29 40.63
N ALA A 124 4.77 -2.21 40.39
CA ALA A 124 3.60 -2.22 39.52
C ALA A 124 4.00 -2.22 38.04
N LEU A 125 5.03 -1.45 37.67
CA LEU A 125 5.48 -1.30 36.29
C LEU A 125 6.03 -2.61 35.69
N ALA A 126 6.83 -3.34 36.47
CA ALA A 126 7.39 -4.63 36.06
C ALA A 126 6.30 -5.71 35.89
N LYS A 127 5.27 -5.67 36.73
CA LYS A 127 4.13 -6.60 36.66
C LYS A 127 3.25 -6.32 35.44
N THR A 128 3.03 -5.04 35.10
CA THR A 128 2.28 -4.61 33.92
C THR A 128 3.03 -4.92 32.61
N LEU A 129 4.35 -4.71 32.57
CA LEU A 129 5.17 -5.04 31.40
C LEU A 129 5.21 -6.56 31.12
N ASN A 130 5.33 -7.39 32.15
CA ASN A 130 5.28 -8.85 31.99
C ASN A 130 3.90 -9.36 31.55
N ALA A 131 2.81 -8.71 31.98
CA ALA A 131 1.46 -9.04 31.51
C ALA A 131 1.26 -8.68 30.02
N LEU A 132 1.92 -7.62 29.55
CA LEU A 132 1.88 -7.17 28.15
C LEU A 132 2.66 -8.07 27.20
N CYS A 133 3.80 -8.64 27.63
CA CYS A 133 4.62 -9.57 26.84
C CYS A 133 3.88 -10.84 26.39
N ASN A 134 2.80 -11.22 27.08
CA ASN A 134 2.05 -12.45 26.82
C ASN A 134 0.84 -12.27 25.90
N LEU A 135 0.55 -11.04 25.42
CA LEU A 135 -0.68 -10.72 24.68
C LEU A 135 -0.54 -10.75 23.14
N SER A 136 0.66 -10.61 22.57
CA SER A 136 0.91 -10.70 21.11
C SER A 136 2.41 -10.77 20.77
N PRO A 137 2.84 -11.53 19.74
CA PRO A 137 4.22 -11.55 19.25
C PRO A 137 4.75 -10.16 18.84
N VAL A 138 3.90 -9.28 18.30
CA VAL A 138 4.26 -7.91 17.88
C VAL A 138 4.63 -7.02 19.08
N LEU A 139 4.03 -7.27 20.26
CA LEU A 139 4.36 -6.56 21.49
C LEU A 139 5.63 -7.12 22.17
N SER A 140 5.99 -8.38 21.91
CA SER A 140 7.22 -9.01 22.41
C SER A 140 8.47 -8.36 21.82
N ASP A 141 8.47 -8.07 20.52
CA ASP A 141 9.61 -7.44 19.83
C ASP A 141 9.82 -6.00 20.31
N LEU A 142 8.74 -5.23 20.45
CA LEU A 142 8.75 -3.88 21.02
C LEU A 142 9.27 -3.89 22.48
N CYS A 143 8.84 -4.85 23.30
CA CYS A 143 9.31 -5.01 24.67
C CYS A 143 10.79 -5.45 24.78
N SER A 144 11.30 -6.24 23.84
CA SER A 144 12.72 -6.66 23.79
C SER A 144 13.65 -5.49 23.48
N VAL A 145 13.22 -4.59 22.61
CA VAL A 145 13.92 -3.34 22.26
C VAL A 145 13.92 -2.40 23.47
N LEU A 146 12.79 -2.25 24.15
CA LEU A 146 12.66 -1.41 25.34
C LEU A 146 13.51 -1.92 26.53
N LEU A 147 13.58 -3.24 26.76
CA LEU A 147 14.42 -3.88 27.79
C LEU A 147 15.93 -3.78 27.48
N SER A 148 16.31 -3.92 26.21
CA SER A 148 17.72 -3.82 25.78
C SER A 148 18.28 -2.41 25.93
N LEU A 149 17.48 -1.40 25.59
CA LEU A 149 17.87 0.00 25.73
C LEU A 149 17.96 0.45 27.21
N THR A 150 17.23 -0.22 28.12
CA THR A 150 17.32 0.03 29.58
C THR A 150 18.66 -0.45 30.15
N ARG A 151 19.25 -1.50 29.57
CA ARG A 151 20.59 -2.01 29.96
C ARG A 151 21.71 -1.08 29.50
N VAL A 152 21.53 -0.40 28.37
CA VAL A 152 22.49 0.58 27.80
C VAL A 152 22.51 1.88 28.62
N ALA A 153 21.36 2.37 29.07
CA ALA A 153 21.25 3.59 29.88
C ALA A 153 21.95 3.51 31.25
N LYS A 154 22.19 2.30 31.78
CA LYS A 154 22.86 2.09 33.06
C LYS A 154 24.38 2.24 33.02
N ALA A 155 24.99 2.38 31.84
CA ALA A 155 26.42 2.16 31.63
C ALA A 155 27.31 3.43 31.57
N SER A 156 26.77 4.65 31.68
CA SER A 156 27.55 5.86 31.39
C SER A 156 27.36 6.97 32.43
N LEU A 157 28.17 6.96 33.49
CA LEU A 157 28.23 7.99 34.54
C LEU A 157 29.41 8.95 34.27
N HIS A 158 29.16 10.28 34.31
CA HIS A 158 29.98 11.37 34.91
C HIS A 158 29.93 12.72 34.16
N TRP A 159 29.04 13.65 34.56
CA TRP A 159 28.95 15.03 34.04
C TRP A 159 28.53 16.02 35.18
N GLU A 160 28.96 17.30 35.12
CA GLU A 160 28.96 18.31 36.22
C GLU A 160 27.65 19.10 36.52
N GLU A 161 27.62 19.77 37.69
CA GLU A 161 26.48 20.03 38.60
C GLU A 161 25.55 21.24 38.32
N SER A 162 25.96 22.24 37.52
CA SER A 162 25.15 23.49 37.37
C SER A 162 24.09 23.42 36.27
N THR A 163 24.34 22.64 35.22
CA THR A 163 23.35 22.34 34.15
C THR A 163 22.35 21.28 34.61
N PHE A 164 22.78 20.47 35.58
CA PHE A 164 21.99 19.43 36.23
C PHE A 164 20.73 20.00 36.87
N ARG A 165 20.80 21.06 37.70
CA ARG A 165 19.59 21.62 38.34
C ARG A 165 18.52 22.10 37.36
N TYR A 166 18.90 22.62 36.19
CA TYR A 166 17.95 23.18 35.23
C TYR A 166 17.18 22.07 34.47
N CYS A 167 17.90 21.05 34.01
CA CYS A 167 17.32 19.87 33.39
C CYS A 167 16.59 19.01 34.43
N GLU A 168 17.16 18.84 35.62
CA GLU A 168 16.56 18.12 36.74
C GLU A 168 15.26 18.80 37.18
N THR A 169 15.17 20.14 37.23
CA THR A 169 13.91 20.84 37.56
C THR A 169 12.83 20.61 36.49
N ILE A 170 13.16 20.71 35.20
CA ILE A 170 12.22 20.43 34.11
C ILE A 170 11.78 18.96 34.15
N LEU A 171 12.72 18.04 34.41
CA LEU A 171 12.46 16.62 34.58
C LEU A 171 11.66 16.32 35.84
N HIS A 172 11.92 16.97 36.99
CA HIS A 172 11.21 16.77 38.26
C HIS A 172 9.80 17.31 38.19
N SER A 173 9.59 18.50 37.61
CA SER A 173 8.25 19.07 37.41
C SER A 173 7.43 18.26 36.42
N SER A 174 8.06 17.77 35.34
CA SER A 174 7.42 16.85 34.40
C SER A 174 7.13 15.49 35.06
N TYR A 175 8.04 14.98 35.90
CA TYR A 175 7.91 13.73 36.65
C TYR A 175 6.81 13.79 37.70
N PHE A 176 6.69 14.88 38.49
CA PHE A 176 5.62 15.08 39.47
C PHE A 176 4.23 15.13 38.82
N LEU A 177 4.09 15.82 37.68
CA LEU A 177 2.87 15.83 36.84
C LEU A 177 2.46 14.43 36.35
N LEU A 178 3.41 13.50 36.26
CA LEU A 178 3.19 12.13 35.80
C LEU A 178 2.95 11.13 36.96
N LEU A 179 3.20 11.51 38.20
CA LEU A 179 3.03 10.69 39.42
C LEU A 179 1.66 10.84 40.09
N VAL A 180 0.83 11.79 39.65
CA VAL A 180 -0.53 11.96 40.17
C VAL A 180 -1.39 10.74 39.77
N PRO A 181 -2.00 9.99 40.71
CA PRO A 181 -2.82 8.82 40.38
C PRO A 181 -4.02 9.21 39.53
N ARG A 182 -4.20 8.58 38.36
CA ARG A 182 -5.37 8.84 37.51
C ARG A 182 -6.30 7.64 37.48
N HIS A 183 -7.58 7.92 37.63
CA HIS A 183 -8.64 6.93 37.82
C HIS A 183 -8.71 5.98 36.61
N ILE A 184 -8.34 4.72 36.82
CA ILE A 184 -8.60 3.62 35.88
C ILE A 184 -10.08 3.27 36.09
N PRO A 185 -10.96 3.32 35.07
CA PRO A 185 -12.33 2.86 35.23
C PRO A 185 -12.28 1.40 35.68
N SER A 186 -12.74 1.14 36.91
CA SER A 186 -12.82 -0.21 37.47
C SER A 186 -13.78 -1.04 36.65
N GLU A 187 -13.34 -2.27 36.34
CA GLU A 187 -14.06 -3.41 35.75
C GLU A 187 -15.58 -3.23 35.60
N GLY A 188 -16.01 -2.79 34.42
CA GLY A 188 -17.35 -3.01 33.89
C GLY A 188 -17.32 -4.09 32.79
N PRO A 189 -18.41 -4.85 32.56
CA PRO A 189 -18.37 -6.13 31.87
C PRO A 189 -18.20 -6.08 30.34
N GLU A 190 -17.67 -4.99 29.76
CA GLU A 190 -17.40 -4.91 28.33
C GLU A 190 -15.95 -4.44 28.04
N GLY A 191 -15.10 -5.41 27.69
CA GLY A 191 -13.65 -5.30 27.53
C GLY A 191 -13.10 -4.45 26.38
N HIS A 192 -13.82 -3.42 25.91
CA HIS A 192 -13.30 -2.45 24.92
C HIS A 192 -12.57 -1.25 25.54
N SER A 193 -12.85 -0.94 26.82
CA SER A 193 -12.27 0.21 27.54
C SER A 193 -10.78 0.05 27.89
N SER A 194 -10.28 -1.19 28.03
CA SER A 194 -8.90 -1.43 28.53
C SER A 194 -7.80 -1.28 27.48
N ARG A 195 -8.05 -1.63 26.21
CA ARG A 195 -7.04 -1.59 25.14
C ARG A 195 -6.68 -0.15 24.72
N ILE A 196 -7.66 0.73 24.68
CA ILE A 196 -7.48 2.14 24.30
C ILE A 196 -6.68 2.89 25.38
N SER A 197 -6.99 2.64 26.66
CA SER A 197 -6.21 3.19 27.79
C SER A 197 -4.74 2.74 27.78
N LEU A 198 -4.47 1.49 27.39
CA LEU A 198 -3.11 0.94 27.25
C LEU A 198 -2.33 1.54 26.07
N ILE A 199 -2.98 1.74 24.93
CA ILE A 199 -2.39 2.40 23.75
C ILE A 199 -2.04 3.86 24.07
N HIS A 200 -2.90 4.56 24.81
CA HIS A 200 -2.64 5.93 25.26
C HIS A 200 -1.46 6.02 26.25
N GLN A 201 -1.27 5.03 27.12
CA GLN A 201 -0.09 4.95 27.98
C GLN A 201 1.20 4.69 27.20
N ALA A 202 1.14 3.86 26.15
CA ALA A 202 2.29 3.57 25.28
C ALA A 202 2.75 4.80 24.48
N VAL A 203 1.81 5.57 23.91
CA VAL A 203 2.10 6.81 23.18
C VAL A 203 2.72 7.87 24.10
N ARG A 204 2.23 7.98 25.34
CA ARG A 204 2.77 8.89 26.35
C ARG A 204 4.20 8.52 26.76
N LEU A 205 4.50 7.24 26.96
CA LEU A 205 5.86 6.75 27.29
C LEU A 205 6.84 6.91 26.11
N ALA A 206 6.36 6.78 24.87
CA ALA A 206 7.15 7.01 23.66
C ALA A 206 7.51 8.50 23.49
N ALA A 207 6.56 9.40 23.76
CA ALA A 207 6.81 10.85 23.75
C ALA A 207 7.81 11.27 24.85
N LEU A 208 7.72 10.67 26.04
CA LEU A 208 8.70 10.81 27.13
C LEU A 208 10.11 10.45 26.69
N ARG A 209 10.26 9.33 25.97
CA ARG A 209 11.56 8.85 25.50
C ARG A 209 12.14 9.73 24.40
N PHE A 210 11.31 10.19 23.48
CA PHE A 210 11.71 11.13 22.42
C PHE A 210 12.28 12.43 23.01
N LEU A 211 11.64 12.96 24.05
CA LEU A 211 12.08 14.18 24.74
C LEU A 211 13.38 13.98 25.54
N VAL A 212 13.59 12.79 26.12
CA VAL A 212 14.84 12.45 26.83
C VAL A 212 16.01 12.23 25.87
N THR A 213 15.80 11.53 24.74
CA THR A 213 16.84 11.26 23.74
C THR A 213 17.31 12.53 23.01
N ALA A 214 16.45 13.54 22.88
CA ALA A 214 16.80 14.85 22.33
C ALA A 214 17.77 15.66 23.21
N ALA A 215 17.91 15.31 24.50
CA ALA A 215 18.78 16.01 25.45
C ALA A 215 20.18 15.35 25.63
N GLU A 216 20.40 14.14 25.12
CA GLU A 216 21.61 13.33 25.41
C GLU A 216 22.81 13.58 24.47
N HIS A 217 22.75 14.53 23.52
CA HIS A 217 23.83 14.78 22.55
C HIS A 217 24.21 16.26 22.39
N SER A 218 24.57 16.95 23.48
CA SER A 218 25.18 18.28 23.35
C SER A 218 26.48 18.41 24.14
N HIS A 219 27.58 18.21 23.43
CA HIS A 219 28.81 18.91 23.76
C HIS A 219 29.17 19.88 22.63
N HIS A 220 28.92 21.13 22.95
CA HIS A 220 29.50 22.35 22.40
C HIS A 220 28.82 23.01 21.19
N THR A 221 28.17 24.11 21.60
CA THR A 221 28.04 25.40 20.92
C THR A 221 26.82 25.57 20.02
N LEU A 222 25.93 26.44 20.50
CA LEU A 222 24.73 27.05 19.92
C LEU A 222 24.79 27.48 18.43
N GLY A 223 25.90 27.30 17.72
CA GLY A 223 26.03 27.61 16.29
C GLY A 223 25.60 26.50 15.33
N ALA A 224 25.45 25.24 15.78
CA ALA A 224 25.09 24.12 14.91
C ALA A 224 23.57 23.81 14.87
N ILE A 225 22.77 24.45 15.73
CA ILE A 225 21.31 24.24 15.82
C ILE A 225 20.56 24.74 14.57
N GLN A 226 21.21 25.51 13.72
CA GLN A 226 20.60 25.99 12.48
C GLN A 226 20.75 25.05 11.28
N TYR A 227 21.58 23.99 11.34
CA TYR A 227 21.92 23.22 10.13
C TYR A 227 21.83 21.69 10.19
N ARG A 228 21.60 21.04 11.33
CA ARG A 228 21.26 19.61 11.36
C ARG A 228 20.36 19.26 12.55
N LYS A 229 19.06 19.50 12.39
CA LYS A 229 18.03 18.78 13.16
C LYS A 229 17.70 17.49 12.43
N PRO A 230 17.46 16.34 13.10
CA PRO A 230 16.66 15.30 12.46
C PRO A 230 15.26 15.89 12.32
N GLN A 231 14.87 16.13 11.07
CA GLN A 231 13.59 16.73 10.74
C GLN A 231 12.49 15.71 11.07
N LEU A 232 11.40 16.11 11.73
CA LEU A 232 10.28 15.19 12.01
C LEU A 232 9.75 14.56 10.70
N SER A 233 9.85 15.27 9.58
CA SER A 233 9.55 14.75 8.25
C SER A 233 10.41 13.53 7.90
N HIS A 234 11.71 13.55 8.21
CA HIS A 234 12.63 12.42 8.03
C HIS A 234 12.36 11.30 9.03
N LEU A 235 12.13 11.61 10.31
CA LEU A 235 11.78 10.59 11.31
C LEU A 235 10.44 9.89 11.00
N LEU A 236 9.42 10.63 10.56
CA LEU A 236 8.14 10.05 10.16
C LEU A 236 8.22 9.31 8.81
N ALA A 237 9.14 9.70 7.93
CA ALA A 237 9.40 9.01 6.66
C ALA A 237 10.23 7.73 6.87
N ASP A 238 11.23 7.75 7.76
CA ASP A 238 12.18 6.66 7.99
C ASP A 238 11.58 5.52 8.83
N TYR A 239 10.58 5.82 9.67
CA TYR A 239 9.89 4.83 10.51
C TYR A 239 8.52 4.39 9.99
N GLU A 240 8.09 4.88 8.81
CA GLU A 240 6.86 4.46 8.09
C GLU A 240 5.61 4.29 8.98
N ILE A 241 5.38 5.22 9.92
CA ILE A 241 4.25 5.11 10.85
C ILE A 241 2.93 5.20 10.07
N SER A 242 2.15 4.11 10.08
CA SER A 242 0.79 4.10 9.55
C SER A 242 -0.15 4.86 10.47
N TRP A 243 -0.87 5.83 9.90
CA TRP A 243 -1.82 6.70 10.62
C TRP A 243 -3.28 6.32 10.34
N ASP A 244 -3.52 5.18 9.71
CA ASP A 244 -4.85 4.72 9.35
C ASP A 244 -5.65 4.35 10.61
N GLY A 245 -6.84 4.94 10.77
CA GLY A 245 -7.63 4.88 12.00
C GLY A 245 -7.12 5.77 13.14
N LEU A 246 -6.03 6.53 12.91
CA LEU A 246 -5.42 7.45 13.87
C LEU A 246 -5.30 8.86 13.26
N GLU A 247 -6.18 9.22 12.33
CA GLU A 247 -6.08 10.44 11.53
C GLU A 247 -6.25 11.71 12.35
N GLU A 248 -7.13 11.67 13.35
CA GLU A 248 -7.31 12.76 14.29
C GLU A 248 -6.03 12.95 15.13
N LEU A 249 -5.42 11.84 15.58
CA LEU A 249 -4.13 11.84 16.28
C LEU A 249 -2.99 12.31 15.37
N ARG A 250 -3.05 11.98 14.07
CA ARG A 250 -2.11 12.49 13.05
C ARG A 250 -2.24 13.99 12.89
N VAL A 251 -3.46 14.53 12.80
CA VAL A 251 -3.69 16.00 12.79
C VAL A 251 -3.12 16.59 14.07
N TRP A 252 -3.38 16.00 15.23
CA TRP A 252 -2.86 16.47 16.50
C TRP A 252 -1.33 16.48 16.52
N VAL A 253 -0.67 15.37 16.17
CA VAL A 253 0.80 15.26 16.12
C VAL A 253 1.40 16.23 15.11
N LEU A 254 0.81 16.38 13.91
CA LEU A 254 1.28 17.30 12.89
C LEU A 254 1.08 18.77 13.28
N VAL A 255 -0.06 19.11 13.90
CA VAL A 255 -0.32 20.45 14.44
C VAL A 255 0.64 20.76 15.57
N MET A 256 0.82 19.85 16.53
CA MET A 256 1.77 19.99 17.63
C MET A 256 3.22 20.05 17.13
N ALA A 257 3.57 19.33 16.08
CA ALA A 257 4.87 19.39 15.43
C ALA A 257 5.11 20.70 14.67
N ALA A 258 4.12 21.18 13.90
CA ALA A 258 4.21 22.45 13.18
C ALA A 258 4.36 23.64 14.14
N VAL A 259 3.73 23.53 15.30
CA VAL A 259 3.79 24.44 16.46
C VAL A 259 5.16 24.38 17.16
N THR A 260 5.80 23.20 17.24
CA THR A 260 7.08 23.02 17.96
C THR A 260 8.33 23.12 17.08
N GLU A 261 8.21 23.03 15.75
CA GLU A 261 9.32 23.02 14.78
C GLU A 261 9.87 24.43 14.48
N GLY A 262 11.20 24.54 14.45
CA GLY A 262 11.93 25.80 14.33
C GLY A 262 12.77 25.93 13.06
N THR A 263 12.50 25.14 12.01
CA THR A 263 13.28 25.10 10.75
C THR A 263 12.38 25.18 9.50
N HIS A 264 12.96 25.07 8.30
CA HIS A 264 12.33 25.30 6.97
C HIS A 264 11.16 24.33 6.62
N ASP A 265 10.90 23.30 7.42
CA ASP A 265 9.86 22.28 7.17
C ASP A 265 8.42 22.75 7.45
N ARG A 266 8.24 24.00 7.90
CA ARG A 266 6.92 24.56 8.18
C ARG A 266 5.97 24.48 6.98
N SER A 267 6.46 24.66 5.75
CA SER A 267 5.64 24.51 4.53
C SER A 267 5.16 23.07 4.32
N TRP A 268 6.03 22.08 4.52
CA TRP A 268 5.68 20.66 4.40
C TRP A 268 4.63 20.27 5.46
N MET A 269 4.80 20.68 6.71
CA MET A 269 3.83 20.36 7.76
C MET A 269 2.49 21.09 7.56
N THR A 270 2.51 22.36 7.15
CA THR A 270 1.27 23.12 6.85
C THR A 270 0.50 22.45 5.71
N GLU A 271 1.20 21.97 4.68
CA GLU A 271 0.62 21.20 3.59
C GLU A 271 0.02 19.88 4.09
N ARG A 272 0.72 19.13 4.95
CA ARG A 272 0.20 17.87 5.52
C ARG A 272 -0.97 18.08 6.49
N ILE A 273 -0.98 19.17 7.26
CA ILE A 273 -2.11 19.57 8.11
C ILE A 273 -3.30 19.91 7.23
N ALA A 274 -3.12 20.73 6.20
CA ALA A 274 -4.17 21.09 5.25
C ALA A 274 -4.77 19.84 4.58
N ILE A 275 -3.91 18.93 4.10
CA ILE A 275 -4.34 17.65 3.52
C ILE A 275 -5.12 16.80 4.52
N THR A 276 -4.68 16.75 5.79
CA THR A 276 -5.33 15.90 6.78
C THR A 276 -6.65 16.51 7.30
N ILE A 277 -6.72 17.84 7.45
CA ILE A 277 -7.97 18.59 7.73
C ILE A 277 -8.97 18.42 6.58
N GLU A 278 -8.51 18.57 5.34
CA GLU A 278 -9.33 18.39 4.14
C GLU A 278 -9.83 16.94 4.03
N ARG A 279 -8.99 15.96 4.38
CA ARG A 279 -9.37 14.54 4.41
C ARG A 279 -10.43 14.23 5.47
N LEU A 280 -10.40 14.90 6.62
CA LEU A 280 -11.36 14.72 7.70
C LEU A 280 -12.60 15.64 7.58
N ASP A 281 -12.68 16.47 6.53
CA ASP A 281 -13.71 17.49 6.30
C ASP A 281 -13.95 18.42 7.51
N LEU A 282 -12.89 18.69 8.29
CA LEU A 282 -13.02 19.46 9.53
C LEU A 282 -13.12 20.95 9.21
N ASN A 283 -14.25 21.58 9.55
CA ASN A 283 -14.30 23.03 9.65
C ASN A 283 -13.58 23.53 10.91
N TRP A 284 -13.39 24.85 11.07
CA TRP A 284 -12.63 25.41 12.20
C TRP A 284 -13.21 25.03 13.58
N THR A 285 -14.53 24.92 13.68
CA THR A 285 -15.21 24.53 14.93
C THR A 285 -15.00 23.04 15.22
N GLU A 286 -15.05 22.20 14.19
CA GLU A 286 -14.82 20.75 14.28
C GLU A 286 -13.35 20.41 14.52
N LEU A 287 -12.40 21.11 13.87
CA LEU A 287 -10.98 20.95 14.15
C LEU A 287 -10.65 21.27 15.60
N LYS A 288 -11.20 22.38 16.12
CA LYS A 288 -11.08 22.72 17.54
C LYS A 288 -11.71 21.64 18.43
N ARG A 289 -12.88 21.12 18.06
CA ARG A 289 -13.54 20.01 18.77
C ARG A 289 -12.69 18.73 18.74
N THR A 290 -12.14 18.33 17.60
CA THR A 290 -11.27 17.15 17.44
C THR A 290 -9.98 17.29 18.23
N LEU A 291 -9.32 18.45 18.17
CA LEU A 291 -8.13 18.74 18.98
C LEU A 291 -8.45 18.75 20.49
N ARG A 292 -9.64 19.22 20.88
CA ARG A 292 -10.17 19.17 22.26
C ARG A 292 -10.53 17.77 22.73
N GLN A 293 -11.13 16.95 21.85
CA GLN A 293 -11.51 15.57 22.16
C GLN A 293 -10.30 14.69 22.39
N LEU A 294 -9.25 14.85 21.57
CA LEU A 294 -7.98 14.17 21.76
C LEU A 294 -7.16 14.70 22.95
N ALA A 295 -7.34 15.97 23.29
CA ALA A 295 -6.78 16.58 24.50
C ALA A 295 -7.62 16.35 25.77
N TRP A 296 -8.69 15.54 25.71
CA TRP A 296 -9.60 15.21 26.83
C TRP A 296 -10.36 16.41 27.44
N VAL A 297 -11.16 17.12 26.65
CA VAL A 297 -11.98 18.27 27.14
C VAL A 297 -13.48 17.97 27.23
N ASP A 298 -14.03 17.09 26.39
CA ASP A 298 -15.49 16.92 26.29
C ASP A 298 -16.11 16.06 27.42
N SER A 299 -15.30 15.37 28.24
CA SER A 299 -15.78 14.55 29.36
C SER A 299 -16.16 15.35 30.62
N PHE A 300 -16.05 16.68 30.60
CA PHE A 300 -16.45 17.55 31.71
C PHE A 300 -17.83 18.23 31.51
N GLU A 301 -18.40 18.24 30.30
CA GLU A 301 -19.65 18.95 30.03
C GLU A 301 -20.92 18.14 30.40
N SER A 302 -20.81 16.81 30.52
CA SER A 302 -21.97 15.95 30.84
C SER A 302 -22.42 16.03 32.31
N GLN A 303 -21.78 16.86 33.15
CA GLN A 303 -22.23 17.16 34.52
C GLN A 303 -22.77 18.58 34.72
N PHE A 304 -22.84 19.43 33.69
CA PHE A 304 -23.25 20.85 33.86
C PHE A 304 -24.46 21.31 33.03
N ASN A 305 -25.12 20.43 32.28
CA ASN A 305 -26.31 20.80 31.50
C ASN A 305 -27.64 20.68 32.28
N SER A 306 -27.71 21.34 33.43
CA SER A 306 -29.00 21.69 34.07
C SER A 306 -28.99 23.15 34.50
N GLU A 307 -29.19 24.06 33.55
CA GLU A 307 -29.86 25.37 33.68
C GLU A 307 -29.39 26.35 32.58
N MET A 308 -30.13 26.46 31.47
CA MET A 308 -30.68 27.75 31.00
C MET A 308 -31.48 27.56 29.71
N LYS A 309 -32.72 28.01 29.79
CA LYS A 309 -33.75 28.01 28.75
C LYS A 309 -33.68 29.27 27.88
N VAL A 310 -33.92 29.06 26.58
CA VAL A 310 -34.91 29.76 25.72
C VAL A 310 -34.64 31.20 25.23
N ASN A 311 -34.72 31.31 23.89
CA ASN A 311 -35.13 32.43 23.02
C ASN A 311 -34.20 33.62 22.72
N SER A 312 -33.92 33.79 21.43
CA SER A 312 -34.10 35.03 20.62
C SER A 312 -33.65 34.75 19.17
N PHE A 313 -34.50 34.16 18.34
CA PHE A 313 -35.24 34.80 17.22
C PHE A 313 -34.41 35.44 16.09
N ILE A 314 -34.41 34.72 14.95
CA ILE A 314 -34.79 35.18 13.60
C ILE A 314 -34.28 36.57 13.19
N SER A 315 -33.17 36.62 12.44
CA SER A 315 -32.89 37.67 11.44
C SER A 315 -31.82 37.30 10.39
N ALA A 316 -31.26 36.09 10.40
CA ALA A 316 -30.19 35.71 9.46
C ALA A 316 -30.57 34.61 8.45
N LEU A 317 -31.87 34.39 8.22
CA LEU A 317 -32.37 33.33 7.33
C LEU A 317 -32.41 33.72 5.83
N ALA A 318 -31.98 34.92 5.44
CA ALA A 318 -32.10 35.41 4.06
C ALA A 318 -30.80 35.40 3.23
N LEU A 319 -29.67 34.96 3.79
CA LEU A 319 -28.36 34.96 3.09
C LEU A 319 -27.70 33.57 2.97
N PHE A 320 -28.37 32.50 3.41
CA PHE A 320 -27.84 31.13 3.38
C PHE A 320 -28.19 30.30 2.12
N ALA A 321 -28.79 30.92 1.09
CA ALA A 321 -29.23 30.19 -0.11
C ALA A 321 -28.20 30.10 -1.26
N ALA A 322 -26.94 30.50 -1.07
CA ALA A 322 -25.95 30.51 -2.18
C ALA A 322 -24.59 29.87 -1.83
N GLY A 323 -24.56 28.92 -0.90
CA GLY A 323 -23.35 28.26 -0.42
C GLY A 323 -23.27 26.76 -0.68
N THR A 324 -23.83 26.24 -1.77
CA THR A 324 -23.55 24.86 -2.18
C THR A 324 -22.13 24.80 -2.77
N ARG A 325 -21.15 24.31 -2.00
CA ARG A 325 -19.85 23.90 -2.57
C ARG A 325 -20.12 22.74 -3.54
N ALA A 326 -20.17 23.05 -4.83
CA ALA A 326 -20.27 22.04 -5.87
C ALA A 326 -19.00 21.17 -5.85
N TYR A 327 -19.14 19.87 -5.59
CA TYR A 327 -18.08 18.90 -5.85
C TYR A 327 -17.62 19.02 -7.32
N LYS A 328 -16.32 18.89 -7.59
CA LYS A 328 -15.82 18.87 -8.97
C LYS A 328 -16.45 17.68 -9.70
N GLN A 329 -17.16 17.93 -10.81
CA GLN A 329 -17.70 16.88 -11.66
C GLN A 329 -16.57 16.09 -12.35
N LEU A 330 -16.75 14.78 -12.44
CA LEU A 330 -15.92 13.89 -13.23
C LEU A 330 -16.08 14.22 -14.72
N THR A 331 -14.95 14.34 -15.43
CA THR A 331 -14.93 14.39 -16.90
C THR A 331 -13.76 13.53 -17.39
N PRO A 332 -13.86 12.90 -18.57
CA PRO A 332 -12.78 12.07 -19.11
C PRO A 332 -11.43 12.82 -19.21
N GLN A 333 -11.46 14.08 -19.62
CA GLN A 333 -10.26 14.92 -19.74
C GLN A 333 -9.61 15.19 -18.38
N ARG A 334 -10.40 15.40 -17.32
CA ARG A 334 -9.87 15.61 -15.97
C ARG A 334 -9.20 14.35 -15.42
N VAL A 335 -9.83 13.18 -15.59
CA VAL A 335 -9.23 11.91 -15.15
C VAL A 335 -7.93 11.63 -15.87
N ALA A 336 -7.89 11.79 -17.21
CA ALA A 336 -6.65 11.68 -17.97
C ALA A 336 -5.58 12.71 -17.56
N SER A 337 -5.97 13.92 -17.18
CA SER A 337 -5.04 14.98 -16.74
C SER A 337 -4.49 14.76 -15.33
N ASP A 338 -5.23 14.05 -14.47
CA ASP A 338 -4.80 13.70 -13.12
C ASP A 338 -3.72 12.62 -13.09
N ILE A 339 -3.66 11.77 -14.12
CA ILE A 339 -2.65 10.72 -14.26
C ILE A 339 -1.30 11.36 -14.53
N LYS A 340 -0.39 11.27 -13.55
CA LYS A 340 0.94 11.88 -13.57
C LYS A 340 2.01 10.82 -13.80
N ALA A 341 2.96 11.16 -14.68
CA ALA A 341 4.18 10.40 -14.94
C ALA A 341 4.93 10.03 -13.65
N GLU A 342 5.01 10.98 -12.71
CA GLU A 342 5.67 10.77 -11.42
C GLU A 342 5.04 9.63 -10.61
N TYR A 343 3.71 9.61 -10.47
CA TYR A 343 3.01 8.55 -9.72
C TYR A 343 3.14 7.19 -10.41
N LEU A 344 3.02 7.17 -11.74
CA LEU A 344 3.18 5.95 -12.54
C LEU A 344 4.58 5.35 -12.34
N ASN A 345 5.63 6.18 -12.46
CA ASN A 345 7.01 5.74 -12.29
C ASN A 345 7.35 5.35 -10.85
N GLN A 346 6.87 6.09 -9.84
CA GLN A 346 7.01 5.70 -8.44
C GLN A 346 6.35 4.34 -8.16
N THR A 347 5.21 4.07 -8.78
CA THR A 347 4.51 2.79 -8.65
C THR A 347 5.30 1.65 -9.28
N LEU A 348 5.82 1.83 -10.49
CA LEU A 348 6.70 0.84 -11.13
C LEU A 348 7.97 0.58 -10.33
N GLN A 349 8.62 1.63 -9.81
CA GLN A 349 9.81 1.50 -8.96
C GLN A 349 9.49 0.73 -7.68
N ALA A 350 8.33 0.96 -7.06
CA ALA A 350 7.91 0.22 -5.89
C ALA A 350 7.67 -1.27 -6.19
N LEU A 351 6.97 -1.59 -7.28
CA LEU A 351 6.76 -2.99 -7.71
C LEU A 351 8.08 -3.66 -8.10
N TYR A 352 8.99 -2.95 -8.76
CA TYR A 352 10.31 -3.48 -9.08
C TYR A 352 11.14 -3.73 -7.82
N LYS A 353 11.13 -2.80 -6.85
CA LYS A 353 11.77 -3.00 -5.56
C LYS A 353 11.19 -4.20 -4.81
N ILE A 354 9.87 -4.37 -4.80
CA ILE A 354 9.21 -5.54 -4.22
C ILE A 354 9.71 -6.83 -4.89
N ALA A 355 9.85 -6.84 -6.22
CA ALA A 355 10.44 -7.98 -6.92
C ALA A 355 11.88 -8.24 -6.43
N LEU A 356 12.76 -7.23 -6.45
CA LEU A 356 14.16 -7.35 -6.02
C LEU A 356 14.31 -7.88 -4.59
N ASP A 357 13.51 -7.36 -3.67
CA ASP A 357 13.53 -7.77 -2.25
C ASP A 357 13.01 -9.22 -2.06
N ASN A 358 12.37 -9.81 -3.08
CA ASN A 358 11.74 -11.13 -3.03
C ASN A 358 12.25 -12.09 -4.12
N SER A 359 13.58 -12.17 -4.29
CA SER A 359 14.23 -13.04 -5.29
C SER A 359 13.92 -12.66 -6.75
N ASN A 360 13.84 -11.35 -7.00
CA ASN A 360 13.64 -10.74 -8.32
C ASN A 360 12.35 -11.14 -9.04
N ASN A 361 11.27 -11.42 -8.31
CA ASN A 361 9.96 -11.74 -8.90
C ASN A 361 8.81 -11.41 -7.94
N ARG A 362 7.59 -11.40 -8.48
CA ARG A 362 6.32 -11.24 -7.74
C ARG A 362 5.36 -12.38 -8.07
N ALA A 363 5.89 -13.57 -8.36
CA ALA A 363 5.08 -14.67 -8.86
C ALA A 363 4.11 -15.23 -7.83
N PHE A 364 2.95 -15.72 -8.33
CA PHE A 364 1.97 -16.40 -7.49
C PHE A 364 2.62 -17.46 -6.60
N GLY A 365 2.19 -17.51 -5.34
CA GLY A 365 2.66 -18.48 -4.37
C GLY A 365 4.03 -18.15 -3.78
N LEU A 366 4.72 -17.10 -4.24
CA LEU A 366 5.98 -16.61 -3.67
C LEU A 366 5.77 -15.32 -2.85
N PRO A 367 6.69 -15.00 -1.91
CA PRO A 367 6.53 -13.84 -1.01
C PRO A 367 6.35 -12.49 -1.72
N GLY A 368 6.97 -12.31 -2.90
CA GLY A 368 6.86 -11.08 -3.68
C GLY A 368 5.43 -10.76 -4.12
N TYR A 369 4.60 -11.78 -4.39
CA TYR A 369 3.19 -11.57 -4.71
C TYR A 369 2.42 -10.99 -3.53
N LYS A 370 2.63 -11.55 -2.32
CA LYS A 370 1.97 -11.07 -1.10
C LYS A 370 2.39 -9.63 -0.77
N ALA A 371 3.68 -9.30 -0.90
CA ALA A 371 4.17 -7.94 -0.72
C ALA A 371 3.55 -6.95 -1.74
N SER A 372 3.33 -7.40 -2.97
CA SER A 372 2.63 -6.60 -4.00
C SER A 372 1.17 -6.35 -3.66
N LEU A 373 0.48 -7.38 -3.15
CA LEU A 373 -0.90 -7.29 -2.69
C LEU A 373 -1.04 -6.31 -1.52
N ASP A 374 -0.14 -6.40 -0.54
CA ASP A 374 -0.13 -5.48 0.61
C ASP A 374 0.15 -4.03 0.15
N PHE A 375 1.10 -3.82 -0.78
CA PHE A 375 1.35 -2.52 -1.39
C PHE A 375 0.10 -1.93 -2.06
N VAL A 376 -0.62 -2.71 -2.88
CA VAL A 376 -1.84 -2.24 -3.54
C VAL A 376 -2.92 -1.92 -2.51
N LEU A 377 -3.12 -2.76 -1.48
CA LEU A 377 -4.10 -2.50 -0.41
C LEU A 377 -3.80 -1.20 0.34
N THR A 378 -2.53 -0.93 0.66
CA THR A 378 -2.11 0.34 1.26
C THR A 378 -2.42 1.53 0.36
N ARG A 379 -2.21 1.42 -0.95
CA ARG A 379 -2.53 2.51 -1.90
C ARG A 379 -4.02 2.76 -2.06
N LEU A 380 -4.83 1.70 -2.02
CA LEU A 380 -6.28 1.85 -2.05
C LEU A 380 -6.81 2.55 -0.79
N GLY A 381 -6.19 2.33 0.38
CA GLY A 381 -6.43 3.07 1.62
C GLY A 381 -7.89 2.98 2.07
N GLY A 382 -8.42 1.76 2.17
CA GLY A 382 -9.85 1.40 2.18
C GLY A 382 -10.79 2.15 3.14
N GLY A 383 -12.09 1.85 3.03
CA GLY A 383 -13.11 2.32 3.98
C GLY A 383 -13.74 3.67 3.67
N ASN A 384 -13.03 4.60 3.00
CA ASN A 384 -13.59 5.92 2.67
C ASN A 384 -14.06 6.07 1.21
N TYR A 385 -13.37 5.45 0.26
CA TYR A 385 -13.63 5.62 -1.18
C TYR A 385 -13.95 4.32 -1.91
N PHE A 386 -13.39 3.21 -1.44
CA PHE A 386 -13.54 1.89 -2.02
C PHE A 386 -14.09 0.90 -1.00
N ASP A 387 -14.99 0.04 -1.46
CA ASP A 387 -15.30 -1.23 -0.83
C ASP A 387 -14.30 -2.25 -1.38
N VAL A 388 -13.31 -2.62 -0.56
CA VAL A 388 -12.19 -3.48 -0.97
C VAL A 388 -12.42 -4.88 -0.44
N THR A 389 -12.37 -5.86 -1.34
CA THR A 389 -12.43 -7.29 -1.05
C THR A 389 -11.13 -7.95 -1.48
N VAL A 390 -10.52 -8.71 -0.58
CA VAL A 390 -9.44 -9.64 -0.91
C VAL A 390 -10.09 -11.02 -1.08
N GLN A 391 -10.13 -11.53 -2.31
CA GLN A 391 -10.75 -12.82 -2.62
C GLN A 391 -9.68 -13.92 -2.59
N PRO A 392 -9.70 -14.84 -1.61
CA PRO A 392 -8.81 -16.00 -1.59
C PRO A 392 -9.26 -17.07 -2.58
N PHE A 393 -8.30 -17.82 -3.13
CA PHE A 393 -8.53 -19.05 -3.87
C PHE A 393 -7.29 -19.95 -3.82
N ASN A 394 -7.49 -21.26 -3.97
CA ASN A 394 -6.39 -22.23 -4.02
C ASN A 394 -6.06 -22.58 -5.47
N HIS A 395 -4.77 -22.68 -5.78
CA HIS A 395 -4.30 -23.18 -7.07
C HIS A 395 -3.04 -24.01 -6.92
N LEU A 396 -2.77 -24.84 -7.93
CA LEU A 396 -1.54 -25.63 -7.98
C LEU A 396 -0.35 -24.70 -8.22
N PHE A 397 0.57 -24.67 -7.27
CA PHE A 397 1.88 -24.03 -7.42
C PHE A 397 2.90 -25.06 -7.90
N SER A 398 3.77 -24.65 -8.83
CA SER A 398 4.86 -25.47 -9.33
C SER A 398 6.14 -24.64 -9.42
N GLN A 399 7.25 -25.18 -8.92
CA GLN A 399 8.57 -24.57 -9.05
C GLN A 399 9.61 -25.63 -9.38
N THR A 400 10.35 -25.41 -10.47
CA THR A 400 11.50 -26.25 -10.79
C THR A 400 12.64 -25.87 -9.85
N ARG A 401 13.07 -26.82 -9.01
CA ARG A 401 14.23 -26.64 -8.11
C ARG A 401 15.53 -26.97 -8.80
N LYS A 402 15.51 -27.97 -9.68
CA LYS A 402 16.68 -28.45 -10.40
C LYS A 402 16.25 -29.06 -11.73
N ILE A 403 16.96 -28.73 -12.79
CA ILE A 403 16.96 -29.46 -14.05
C ILE A 403 18.41 -29.70 -14.46
N VAL A 404 18.75 -30.95 -14.77
CA VAL A 404 20.06 -31.34 -15.28
C VAL A 404 19.84 -32.33 -16.40
N LEU A 405 20.42 -32.04 -17.56
CA LEU A 405 20.51 -32.95 -18.69
C LEU A 405 21.98 -33.26 -18.95
N THR A 406 22.29 -34.56 -19.05
CA THR A 406 23.59 -35.05 -19.51
C THR A 406 23.37 -35.68 -20.89
N GLY A 407 24.06 -35.15 -21.88
CA GLY A 407 23.99 -35.61 -23.26
C GLY A 407 24.70 -36.94 -23.49
N PRO A 408 24.61 -37.47 -24.72
CA PRO A 408 25.09 -38.81 -25.04
C PRO A 408 26.60 -38.99 -24.99
N ASP A 409 27.37 -37.90 -25.06
CA ASP A 409 28.83 -37.94 -24.97
C ASP A 409 29.32 -37.60 -23.55
N GLY A 410 28.40 -37.53 -22.57
CA GLY A 410 28.68 -37.26 -21.16
C GLY A 410 28.76 -35.77 -20.81
N GLU A 411 28.45 -34.89 -21.76
CA GLU A 411 28.46 -33.45 -21.62
C GLU A 411 27.25 -32.92 -20.84
N HIS A 412 27.41 -31.77 -20.19
CA HIS A 412 26.27 -31.03 -19.64
C HIS A 412 25.58 -30.26 -20.75
N VAL A 413 24.24 -30.36 -20.81
CA VAL A 413 23.41 -29.69 -21.82
C VAL A 413 22.49 -28.71 -21.11
N ASP A 414 22.50 -27.46 -21.58
CA ASP A 414 21.59 -26.43 -21.07
C ASP A 414 20.14 -26.80 -21.43
N ALA A 415 19.36 -27.10 -20.40
CA ALA A 415 17.97 -27.52 -20.52
C ALA A 415 17.04 -26.60 -19.73
N VAL A 416 15.89 -26.29 -20.33
CA VAL A 416 14.83 -25.48 -19.74
C VAL A 416 13.69 -26.40 -19.30
N SER A 417 13.20 -26.17 -18.08
CA SER A 417 12.01 -26.84 -17.57
C SER A 417 10.77 -26.00 -17.90
N LEU A 418 9.66 -26.67 -18.20
CA LEU A 418 8.37 -26.01 -18.39
C LEU A 418 7.65 -25.83 -17.04
N GLN A 419 6.78 -24.83 -16.92
CA GLN A 419 5.90 -24.69 -15.77
C GLN A 419 4.94 -25.90 -15.71
N TYR A 420 4.69 -26.43 -14.50
CA TYR A 420 3.92 -27.67 -14.26
C TYR A 420 4.56 -28.96 -14.79
N ASN A 421 5.88 -28.96 -14.98
CA ASN A 421 6.65 -30.16 -15.29
C ASN A 421 6.62 -31.19 -14.14
N HIS A 422 6.95 -32.45 -14.47
CA HIS A 422 6.89 -33.56 -13.51
C HIS A 422 8.31 -33.96 -13.10
N ALA A 423 8.46 -34.30 -11.82
CA ALA A 423 9.74 -34.74 -11.29
C ALA A 423 10.13 -36.11 -11.85
N THR A 424 11.42 -36.29 -12.11
CA THR A 424 12.03 -37.62 -12.33
C THR A 424 12.32 -38.29 -10.99
N PRO A 425 12.51 -39.62 -10.94
CA PRO A 425 12.97 -40.28 -9.71
C PRO A 425 14.28 -39.68 -9.19
N LEU A 426 14.32 -39.27 -7.91
CA LEU A 426 15.51 -38.72 -7.26
C LEU A 426 16.20 -39.80 -6.40
N PRO A 427 17.54 -39.72 -6.19
CA PRO A 427 18.45 -38.64 -6.59
C PRO A 427 19.07 -38.75 -8.00
N GLY A 428 18.76 -39.80 -8.77
CA GLY A 428 19.50 -40.15 -10.00
C GLY A 428 18.90 -39.70 -11.35
N GLY A 429 17.62 -39.30 -11.38
CA GLY A 429 16.92 -38.99 -12.61
C GLY A 429 16.48 -40.22 -13.40
N VAL A 430 16.35 -40.06 -14.71
CA VAL A 430 16.11 -41.13 -15.69
C VAL A 430 17.30 -41.17 -16.64
N ALA A 431 18.12 -42.22 -16.53
CA ALA A 431 19.13 -42.57 -17.51
C ALA A 431 18.59 -43.68 -18.42
N ALA A 432 18.41 -43.39 -19.70
CA ALA A 432 17.87 -44.36 -20.65
C ALA A 432 18.20 -44.00 -22.11
N PRO A 433 18.13 -44.98 -23.03
CA PRO A 433 18.31 -44.72 -24.46
C PRO A 433 17.33 -43.68 -25.01
N LEU A 434 17.77 -42.87 -25.97
CA LEU A 434 16.92 -41.98 -26.74
C LEU A 434 16.15 -42.77 -27.81
N ALA A 435 14.89 -42.40 -28.00
CA ALA A 435 14.07 -42.86 -29.11
C ALA A 435 13.57 -41.67 -29.93
N LEU A 436 13.98 -41.58 -31.18
CA LEU A 436 13.57 -40.50 -32.08
C LEU A 436 12.11 -40.68 -32.49
N VAL A 437 11.26 -39.72 -32.12
CA VAL A 437 9.90 -39.62 -32.63
C VAL A 437 9.94 -39.02 -34.04
N PRO A 438 9.13 -39.52 -35.02
CA PRO A 438 9.15 -39.02 -36.39
C PRO A 438 9.04 -37.49 -36.46
N ILE A 439 9.96 -36.87 -37.21
CA ILE A 439 9.93 -35.44 -37.47
C ILE A 439 8.92 -35.16 -38.58
N ASP A 440 7.89 -34.39 -38.26
CA ASP A 440 6.81 -34.01 -39.16
C ASP A 440 6.62 -32.49 -39.07
N ASP A 441 7.28 -31.74 -39.96
CA ASP A 441 7.21 -30.27 -39.98
C ASP A 441 5.87 -29.74 -40.52
N VAL A 442 5.09 -30.60 -41.16
CA VAL A 442 3.80 -30.23 -41.77
C VAL A 442 2.68 -30.30 -40.72
N ARG A 443 2.51 -31.46 -40.07
CA ARG A 443 1.46 -31.67 -39.05
C ARG A 443 1.95 -31.39 -37.64
N GLY A 444 3.26 -31.46 -37.41
CA GLY A 444 3.90 -31.40 -36.09
C GLY A 444 4.34 -32.78 -35.60
N SER A 445 5.56 -32.88 -35.09
CA SER A 445 6.19 -34.13 -34.61
C SER A 445 5.58 -34.63 -33.30
N GLY A 446 5.21 -35.92 -33.22
CA GLY A 446 4.65 -36.53 -32.01
C GLY A 446 3.29 -35.98 -31.57
N CYS A 447 2.57 -35.29 -32.46
CA CYS A 447 1.29 -34.65 -32.19
C CYS A 447 0.09 -35.60 -32.33
N PHE A 448 0.24 -36.71 -33.04
CA PHE A 448 -0.87 -37.60 -33.40
C PHE A 448 -0.52 -39.06 -33.10
N GLU A 449 -1.52 -39.86 -32.69
CA GLU A 449 -1.35 -41.26 -32.31
C GLU A 449 -0.69 -42.12 -33.39
N ASP A 450 -0.95 -41.84 -34.68
CA ASP A 450 -0.34 -42.58 -35.80
C ASP A 450 1.19 -42.43 -35.84
N GLN A 451 1.73 -41.31 -35.35
CA GLN A 451 3.17 -41.03 -35.34
C GLN A 451 3.94 -41.83 -34.27
N TRP A 452 3.23 -42.48 -33.35
CA TRP A 452 3.81 -43.30 -32.29
C TRP A 452 3.77 -44.80 -32.63
N LYS A 453 3.02 -45.19 -33.67
CA LYS A 453 2.90 -46.60 -34.08
C LYS A 453 4.23 -47.14 -34.60
N GLY A 454 4.69 -48.23 -33.99
CA GLY A 454 5.93 -48.90 -34.38
C GLY A 454 7.21 -48.23 -33.87
N ILE A 455 7.10 -47.20 -33.04
CA ILE A 455 8.25 -46.57 -32.37
C ILE A 455 8.39 -47.19 -30.98
N ASP A 456 9.51 -47.86 -30.73
CA ASP A 456 9.80 -48.45 -29.42
C ASP A 456 10.35 -47.37 -28.47
N VAL A 457 9.44 -46.73 -27.73
CA VAL A 457 9.75 -45.74 -26.68
C VAL A 457 9.58 -46.29 -25.25
N GLN A 458 9.22 -47.56 -25.10
CA GLN A 458 8.92 -48.16 -23.80
C GLN A 458 10.17 -48.17 -22.90
N GLY A 459 10.11 -47.47 -21.76
CA GLY A 459 11.23 -47.34 -20.83
C GLY A 459 12.37 -46.42 -21.32
N LYS A 460 12.18 -45.73 -22.45
CA LYS A 460 13.18 -44.86 -23.09
C LYS A 460 12.83 -43.38 -22.91
N ILE A 461 13.74 -42.51 -23.36
CA ILE A 461 13.52 -41.06 -23.41
C ILE A 461 13.14 -40.68 -24.83
N ALA A 462 11.94 -40.11 -25.01
CA ALA A 462 11.47 -39.69 -26.33
C ALA A 462 12.17 -38.39 -26.77
N LEU A 463 12.87 -38.40 -27.91
CA LEU A 463 13.41 -37.20 -28.54
C LEU A 463 12.39 -36.64 -29.55
N ILE A 464 11.89 -35.43 -29.32
CA ILE A 464 10.77 -34.85 -30.07
C ILE A 464 11.13 -33.46 -30.56
N LYS A 465 10.96 -33.18 -31.86
CA LYS A 465 11.07 -31.81 -32.38
C LYS A 465 9.85 -30.98 -31.94
N ARG A 466 10.06 -29.75 -31.48
CA ARG A 466 9.00 -28.75 -31.29
C ARG A 466 8.29 -28.50 -32.63
N GLY A 467 7.07 -27.97 -32.59
CA GLY A 467 6.35 -27.60 -33.80
C GLY A 467 4.91 -27.21 -33.52
N LYS A 468 4.01 -27.63 -34.40
CA LYS A 468 2.63 -27.10 -34.51
C LYS A 468 1.73 -27.31 -33.29
N CYS A 469 1.80 -28.46 -32.60
CA CYS A 469 0.92 -28.75 -31.47
C CYS A 469 1.57 -28.43 -30.12
N GLN A 470 0.72 -28.24 -29.11
CA GLN A 470 1.13 -27.95 -27.72
C GLN A 470 2.03 -29.05 -27.13
N PHE A 471 2.96 -28.64 -26.25
CA PHE A 471 3.85 -29.55 -25.53
C PHE A 471 3.08 -30.67 -24.81
N ALA A 472 2.00 -30.32 -24.10
CA ALA A 472 1.20 -31.28 -23.33
C ALA A 472 0.68 -32.45 -24.18
N ASN A 473 0.27 -32.20 -25.44
CA ASN A 473 -0.22 -33.26 -26.32
C ASN A 473 0.87 -34.28 -26.66
N LYS A 474 2.07 -33.81 -27.00
CA LYS A 474 3.23 -34.66 -27.32
C LYS A 474 3.66 -35.48 -26.11
N LEU A 475 3.73 -34.84 -24.94
CA LEU A 475 4.18 -35.47 -23.70
C LEU A 475 3.17 -36.48 -23.14
N LYS A 476 1.87 -36.24 -23.37
CA LYS A 476 0.83 -37.21 -23.06
C LYS A 476 0.99 -38.47 -23.89
N LEU A 477 1.14 -38.33 -25.20
CA LEU A 477 1.35 -39.48 -26.10
C LEU A 477 2.68 -40.20 -25.81
N ALA A 478 3.75 -39.47 -25.46
CA ALA A 478 5.01 -40.06 -25.03
C ALA A 478 4.80 -40.98 -23.81
N LYS A 479 4.11 -40.48 -22.77
CA LYS A 479 3.78 -41.25 -21.57
C LYS A 479 2.88 -42.44 -21.88
N ASP A 480 1.84 -42.25 -22.66
CA ASP A 480 0.85 -43.28 -23.01
C ASP A 480 1.50 -44.43 -23.81
N ASN A 481 2.58 -44.17 -24.55
CA ASN A 481 3.39 -45.18 -25.24
C ASN A 481 4.57 -45.72 -24.39
N GLY A 482 4.67 -45.34 -23.12
CA GLY A 482 5.61 -45.91 -22.15
C GLY A 482 6.96 -45.20 -22.02
N ALA A 483 7.12 -43.99 -22.57
CA ALA A 483 8.34 -43.20 -22.37
C ALA A 483 8.52 -42.81 -20.89
N SER A 484 9.75 -42.94 -20.39
CA SER A 484 10.11 -42.60 -19.01
C SER A 484 10.35 -41.10 -18.81
N ALA A 485 10.76 -40.40 -19.87
CA ALA A 485 10.83 -38.94 -19.96
C ALA A 485 10.86 -38.52 -21.44
N ALA A 486 10.94 -37.22 -21.71
CA ALA A 486 11.11 -36.67 -23.04
C ALA A 486 12.16 -35.55 -23.06
N VAL A 487 12.88 -35.45 -24.19
CA VAL A 487 13.64 -34.27 -24.56
C VAL A 487 12.96 -33.63 -25.77
N VAL A 488 12.57 -32.36 -25.63
CA VAL A 488 11.98 -31.59 -26.73
C VAL A 488 13.00 -30.56 -27.21
N PHE A 489 13.41 -30.64 -28.47
CA PHE A 489 14.32 -29.66 -29.05
C PHE A 489 13.57 -28.66 -29.91
N ASN A 490 14.01 -27.40 -29.88
CA ASN A 490 13.34 -26.30 -30.57
C ASN A 490 13.28 -26.52 -32.10
N ASP A 491 12.36 -25.86 -32.80
CA ASP A 491 12.18 -26.01 -34.24
C ASP A 491 12.88 -24.94 -35.09
N ASP A 492 13.38 -23.88 -34.46
CA ASP A 492 14.12 -22.78 -35.09
C ASP A 492 15.53 -22.64 -34.47
N PRO A 493 16.60 -22.73 -35.27
CA PRO A 493 17.99 -22.55 -34.80
C PRO A 493 18.28 -21.16 -34.25
N LYS A 494 17.44 -20.16 -34.53
CA LYS A 494 17.62 -18.79 -34.00
C LYS A 494 16.94 -18.59 -32.65
N GLN A 495 16.14 -19.56 -32.19
CA GLN A 495 15.39 -19.45 -30.94
C GLN A 495 16.10 -20.21 -29.83
N THR A 496 16.30 -19.53 -28.71
CA THR A 496 16.70 -20.18 -27.45
C THR A 496 15.63 -21.16 -26.98
N ALA A 497 16.01 -22.10 -26.13
CA ALA A 497 15.04 -23.00 -25.49
C ALA A 497 14.01 -22.14 -24.72
N GLY A 498 12.75 -22.19 -25.16
CA GLY A 498 11.69 -21.32 -24.62
C GLY A 498 11.14 -21.83 -23.30
N SER A 499 10.74 -20.89 -22.43
CA SER A 499 9.82 -21.17 -21.33
C SER A 499 8.40 -21.43 -21.87
N GLY A 500 7.57 -22.06 -21.05
CA GLY A 500 6.18 -22.34 -21.41
C GLY A 500 5.49 -23.14 -20.32
N SER A 501 4.17 -23.26 -20.42
CA SER A 501 3.35 -23.96 -19.43
C SER A 501 2.79 -25.27 -19.98
N LEU A 502 2.81 -26.32 -19.16
CA LEU A 502 2.13 -27.58 -19.44
C LEU A 502 0.66 -27.57 -18.99
N GLY A 503 0.21 -26.52 -18.30
CA GLY A 503 -1.11 -26.43 -17.71
C GLY A 503 -1.25 -27.27 -16.44
N ALA A 504 -1.74 -26.65 -15.36
CA ALA A 504 -1.92 -27.30 -14.06
C ALA A 504 -2.85 -28.53 -14.13
N GLU A 505 -3.83 -28.52 -15.04
CA GLU A 505 -4.76 -29.65 -15.27
C GLU A 505 -4.06 -30.92 -15.75
N ASN A 506 -2.83 -30.81 -16.26
CA ASN A 506 -2.03 -31.92 -16.75
C ASN A 506 -1.06 -32.46 -15.68
N PHE A 507 -1.13 -31.97 -14.45
CA PHE A 507 -0.32 -32.48 -13.35
C PHE A 507 -0.49 -34.00 -13.18
N GLY A 508 0.64 -34.71 -13.12
CA GLY A 508 0.71 -36.17 -13.04
C GLY A 508 0.36 -36.95 -14.33
N LYS A 509 -0.08 -36.28 -15.42
CA LYS A 509 -0.60 -36.93 -16.64
C LYS A 509 0.39 -37.00 -17.82
N LEU A 510 1.57 -36.42 -17.70
CA LEU A 510 2.53 -36.22 -18.78
C LEU A 510 3.86 -36.92 -18.45
N ALA A 511 4.71 -37.10 -19.47
CA ALA A 511 6.10 -37.48 -19.25
C ALA A 511 6.91 -36.26 -18.74
N PRO A 512 7.84 -36.45 -17.78
CA PRO A 512 8.83 -35.41 -17.43
C PRO A 512 9.57 -34.93 -18.68
N VAL A 513 9.81 -33.63 -18.80
CA VAL A 513 10.39 -33.04 -20.02
C VAL A 513 11.57 -32.13 -19.75
N ALA A 514 12.60 -32.22 -20.58
CA ALA A 514 13.66 -31.23 -20.72
C ALA A 514 13.56 -30.57 -22.11
N VAL A 515 13.59 -29.24 -22.17
CA VAL A 515 13.57 -28.50 -23.44
C VAL A 515 14.98 -28.02 -23.76
N VAL A 516 15.47 -28.29 -24.97
CA VAL A 516 16.80 -27.90 -25.45
C VAL A 516 16.72 -27.08 -26.74
N THR A 517 17.80 -26.42 -27.11
CA THR A 517 17.89 -25.67 -28.37
C THR A 517 17.85 -26.62 -29.58
N TYR A 518 17.62 -26.07 -30.77
CA TYR A 518 17.72 -26.85 -32.00
C TYR A 518 19.13 -27.41 -32.19
N ASP A 519 20.17 -26.61 -31.91
CA ASP A 519 21.58 -26.98 -32.12
C ASP A 519 22.05 -28.11 -31.21
N GLU A 520 21.42 -28.31 -30.05
CA GLU A 520 21.68 -29.45 -29.16
C GLU A 520 20.93 -30.71 -29.63
N GLY A 521 19.61 -30.61 -29.86
CA GLY A 521 18.80 -31.80 -30.12
C GLY A 521 18.82 -32.32 -31.55
N ASN A 522 19.03 -31.45 -32.55
CA ASN A 522 19.03 -31.87 -33.95
C ASN A 522 20.21 -32.79 -34.31
N PRO A 523 21.45 -32.57 -33.84
CA PRO A 523 22.54 -33.52 -34.03
C PRO A 523 22.25 -34.91 -33.45
N TRP A 524 21.59 -34.99 -32.28
CA TRP A 524 21.17 -36.28 -31.70
C TRP A 524 20.15 -36.99 -32.58
N ALA A 525 19.20 -36.24 -33.16
CA ALA A 525 18.22 -36.79 -34.10
C ALA A 525 18.89 -37.37 -35.35
N GLU A 526 19.90 -36.70 -35.91
CA GLU A 526 20.64 -37.20 -37.09
C GLU A 526 21.49 -38.44 -36.76
N ARG A 527 22.14 -38.48 -35.60
CA ARG A 527 22.87 -39.67 -35.09
C ARG A 527 21.95 -40.88 -34.94
N LEU A 528 20.77 -40.69 -34.34
CA LEU A 528 19.75 -41.75 -34.21
C LEU A 528 19.24 -42.23 -35.57
N ARG A 529 19.06 -41.33 -36.55
CA ARG A 529 18.72 -41.72 -37.95
C ARG A 529 19.84 -42.50 -38.63
N GLY A 530 21.09 -42.20 -38.29
CA GLY A 530 22.27 -42.96 -38.70
C GLY A 530 22.37 -44.35 -38.08
N GLY A 531 21.48 -44.71 -37.15
CA GLY A 531 21.43 -46.00 -36.47
C GLY A 531 22.30 -46.09 -35.21
N GLU A 532 22.78 -44.97 -34.69
CA GLU A 532 23.51 -44.93 -33.42
C GLU A 532 22.56 -45.12 -32.23
N ASN A 533 23.01 -45.83 -31.19
CA ASN A 533 22.29 -45.93 -29.93
C ASN A 533 22.83 -44.88 -28.95
N LEU A 534 22.02 -43.86 -28.68
CA LEU A 534 22.36 -42.77 -27.76
C LEU A 534 21.66 -42.97 -26.42
N GLU A 535 22.34 -42.67 -25.32
CA GLU A 535 21.78 -42.67 -23.96
C GLU A 535 21.91 -41.26 -23.37
N VAL A 536 20.90 -40.79 -22.64
CA VAL A 536 20.98 -39.51 -21.92
C VAL A 536 20.49 -39.70 -20.49
N ASN A 537 20.90 -38.80 -19.59
CA ASN A 537 20.35 -38.73 -18.25
C ASN A 537 19.63 -37.41 -18.02
N VAL A 538 18.37 -37.47 -17.60
CA VAL A 538 17.57 -36.30 -17.24
C VAL A 538 17.17 -36.35 -15.77
N THR A 539 17.52 -35.32 -15.02
CA THR A 539 17.12 -35.14 -13.62
C THR A 539 16.30 -33.86 -13.49
N ILE A 540 15.05 -33.99 -13.08
CA ILE A 540 14.11 -32.88 -12.84
C ILE A 540 13.59 -33.01 -11.40
N ASP A 541 13.86 -32.00 -10.59
CA ASP A 541 13.29 -31.82 -9.26
C ASP A 541 12.28 -30.66 -9.31
N VAL A 542 11.02 -30.96 -9.01
CA VAL A 542 9.92 -30.01 -9.01
C VAL A 542 9.23 -30.04 -7.66
N LEU A 543 9.08 -28.86 -7.06
CA LEU A 543 8.13 -28.67 -5.97
C LEU A 543 6.75 -28.44 -6.57
N THR A 544 5.78 -29.27 -6.19
CA THR A 544 4.38 -29.07 -6.55
C THR A 544 3.49 -29.22 -5.33
N GLU A 545 2.67 -28.22 -5.07
CA GLU A 545 1.71 -28.22 -3.95
C GLU A 545 0.58 -27.23 -4.23
N ASN A 546 -0.59 -27.47 -3.64
CA ASN A 546 -1.65 -26.46 -3.66
C ASN A 546 -1.28 -25.33 -2.70
N ARG A 547 -1.31 -24.09 -3.19
CA ARG A 547 -1.14 -22.88 -2.38
C ARG A 547 -2.38 -22.02 -2.47
N GLU A 548 -2.74 -21.42 -1.33
CA GLU A 548 -3.68 -20.31 -1.32
C GLU A 548 -3.01 -19.08 -1.93
N THR A 549 -3.77 -18.33 -2.71
CA THR A 549 -3.46 -16.99 -3.16
C THR A 549 -4.71 -16.13 -3.11
N TRP A 550 -4.57 -14.88 -3.51
CA TRP A 550 -5.57 -13.86 -3.34
C TRP A 550 -5.59 -12.95 -4.55
N GLN A 551 -6.70 -12.26 -4.77
CA GLN A 551 -6.78 -11.13 -5.68
C GLN A 551 -7.56 -10.00 -5.04
N ILE A 552 -7.35 -8.77 -5.50
CA ILE A 552 -8.00 -7.59 -4.94
C ILE A 552 -9.11 -7.14 -5.87
N ILE A 553 -10.30 -6.93 -5.32
CA ILE A 553 -11.43 -6.30 -6.00
C ILE A 553 -11.80 -5.04 -5.20
N ALA A 554 -11.73 -3.88 -5.83
CA ALA A 554 -12.01 -2.58 -5.21
C ALA A 554 -13.13 -1.87 -5.98
N ASP A 555 -14.30 -1.78 -5.36
CA ASP A 555 -15.46 -1.08 -5.91
C ASP A 555 -15.50 0.36 -5.42
N THR A 556 -15.68 1.33 -6.32
CA THR A 556 -15.98 2.70 -5.88
C THR A 556 -17.27 2.70 -5.08
N LYS A 557 -17.33 3.44 -3.96
CA LYS A 557 -18.59 3.64 -3.23
C LYS A 557 -19.63 4.43 -4.05
N ALA A 558 -19.16 5.28 -4.96
CA ALA A 558 -20.00 6.00 -5.91
C ALA A 558 -20.36 5.13 -7.14
N GLY A 559 -21.44 5.50 -7.81
CA GLY A 559 -21.99 4.81 -8.99
C GLY A 559 -22.96 3.68 -8.64
N ASP A 560 -23.78 3.32 -9.62
CA ASP A 560 -24.78 2.25 -9.52
C ASP A 560 -24.11 0.86 -9.50
N SER A 561 -24.37 0.07 -8.46
CA SER A 561 -23.87 -1.30 -8.34
C SER A 561 -24.50 -2.27 -9.33
N ASN A 562 -25.60 -1.90 -9.99
CA ASN A 562 -26.22 -2.68 -11.07
C ASN A 562 -25.65 -2.34 -12.45
N SER A 563 -24.70 -1.40 -12.54
CA SER A 563 -24.04 -1.00 -13.76
C SER A 563 -22.54 -0.78 -13.50
N VAL A 564 -21.77 -1.85 -13.68
CA VAL A 564 -20.35 -1.92 -13.32
C VAL A 564 -19.48 -1.83 -14.57
N VAL A 565 -18.53 -0.91 -14.56
CA VAL A 565 -17.40 -0.87 -15.51
C VAL A 565 -16.18 -1.38 -14.77
N MET A 566 -15.65 -2.52 -15.22
CA MET A 566 -14.56 -3.21 -14.55
C MET A 566 -13.23 -2.96 -15.27
N LEU A 567 -12.17 -2.71 -14.51
CA LEU A 567 -10.81 -2.52 -14.97
C LEU A 567 -9.91 -3.57 -14.31
N GLY A 568 -9.12 -4.30 -15.10
CA GLY A 568 -8.24 -5.35 -14.62
C GLY A 568 -6.80 -5.19 -15.09
N ALA A 569 -5.87 -5.57 -14.22
CA ALA A 569 -4.48 -5.88 -14.53
C ALA A 569 -4.03 -6.99 -13.56
N HIS A 570 -3.19 -7.93 -14.00
CA HIS A 570 -2.64 -8.92 -13.08
C HIS A 570 -1.46 -8.37 -12.29
N LEU A 571 -1.35 -8.84 -11.06
CA LEU A 571 -0.40 -8.35 -10.07
C LEU A 571 0.85 -9.24 -9.98
N ASP A 572 0.70 -10.53 -10.29
CA ASP A 572 1.82 -11.46 -10.36
C ASP A 572 2.70 -11.21 -11.57
N SER A 573 3.95 -11.66 -11.46
CA SER A 573 4.89 -11.84 -12.57
C SER A 573 5.19 -13.33 -12.75
N ILE A 574 5.97 -13.70 -13.76
CA ILE A 574 6.61 -15.02 -13.80
C ILE A 574 7.65 -15.19 -12.67
N GLN A 575 8.08 -16.44 -12.42
CA GLN A 575 9.07 -16.74 -11.37
C GLN A 575 10.49 -16.30 -11.76
N GLU A 576 10.77 -16.28 -13.06
CA GLU A 576 12.09 -16.02 -13.63
C GLU A 576 12.38 -14.53 -13.77
N GLY A 577 11.42 -13.63 -13.56
CA GLY A 577 11.58 -12.22 -13.91
C GLY A 577 10.82 -11.25 -13.01
N PRO A 578 11.27 -9.98 -12.96
CA PRO A 578 10.67 -8.99 -12.10
C PRO A 578 9.31 -8.51 -12.60
N GLY A 579 9.01 -8.59 -13.90
CA GLY A 579 7.68 -8.28 -14.44
C GLY A 579 7.29 -6.79 -14.37
N VAL A 580 8.19 -5.89 -14.76
CA VAL A 580 7.93 -4.44 -14.69
C VAL A 580 6.95 -3.99 -15.78
N ASN A 581 7.18 -4.34 -17.04
CA ASN A 581 6.19 -4.13 -18.09
C ASN A 581 5.04 -5.13 -17.96
N ASP A 582 5.37 -6.40 -17.65
CA ASP A 582 4.45 -7.52 -17.51
C ASP A 582 4.30 -7.99 -16.04
N ASN A 583 3.35 -7.48 -15.26
CA ASN A 583 2.38 -6.46 -15.62
C ASN A 583 2.33 -5.30 -14.61
N GLY A 584 3.50 -4.89 -14.15
CA GLY A 584 3.64 -3.68 -13.34
C GLY A 584 3.06 -2.44 -14.03
N SER A 585 3.17 -2.35 -15.36
CA SER A 585 2.67 -1.23 -16.16
C SER A 585 1.14 -1.08 -16.08
N GLY A 586 0.38 -2.18 -16.21
CA GLY A 586 -1.08 -2.18 -16.05
C GLY A 586 -1.50 -1.87 -14.61
N VAL A 587 -0.84 -2.47 -13.62
CA VAL A 587 -1.10 -2.21 -12.19
C VAL A 587 -0.89 -0.73 -11.84
N ALA A 588 0.18 -0.12 -12.35
CA ALA A 588 0.46 1.30 -12.13
C ALA A 588 -0.60 2.20 -12.76
N ALA A 589 -1.08 1.88 -13.96
CA ALA A 589 -2.18 2.61 -14.59
C ALA A 589 -3.48 2.49 -13.76
N LEU A 590 -3.86 1.29 -13.32
CA LEU A 590 -5.01 1.07 -12.45
C LEU A 590 -4.92 1.91 -11.17
N LEU A 591 -3.80 1.83 -10.44
CA LEU A 591 -3.60 2.61 -9.22
C LEU A 591 -3.67 4.11 -9.48
N SER A 592 -3.09 4.62 -10.58
CA SER A 592 -3.18 6.04 -10.93
C SER A 592 -4.62 6.49 -11.21
N ILE A 593 -5.41 5.63 -11.88
CA ILE A 593 -6.84 5.89 -12.09
C ILE A 593 -7.58 5.90 -10.76
N THR A 594 -7.27 4.99 -9.82
CA THR A 594 -7.89 4.98 -8.48
C THR A 594 -7.64 6.29 -7.73
N GLU A 595 -6.42 6.84 -7.77
CA GLU A 595 -6.08 8.13 -7.15
C GLU A 595 -6.80 9.31 -7.81
N SER A 596 -7.04 9.26 -9.12
CA SER A 596 -7.80 10.30 -9.80
C SER A 596 -9.28 10.25 -9.42
N VAL A 597 -9.92 9.08 -9.46
CA VAL A 597 -11.37 8.97 -9.24
C VAL A 597 -11.78 9.31 -7.80
N LYS A 598 -10.89 9.15 -6.81
CA LYS A 598 -11.09 9.62 -5.42
C LYS A 598 -11.45 11.11 -5.33
N LYS A 599 -11.03 11.92 -6.31
CA LYS A 599 -11.25 13.39 -6.34
C LYS A 599 -12.64 13.81 -6.83
N TYR A 600 -13.44 12.87 -7.35
CA TYR A 600 -14.72 13.17 -8.00
C TYR A 600 -15.87 12.41 -7.34
N LYS A 601 -17.08 12.99 -7.44
CA LYS A 601 -18.33 12.36 -7.00
C LYS A 601 -19.34 12.31 -8.16
N ASN A 602 -20.41 11.53 -7.97
CA ASN A 602 -21.62 11.52 -8.81
C ASN A 602 -21.44 11.06 -10.27
N PHE A 603 -20.51 10.13 -10.55
CA PHE A 603 -20.54 9.38 -11.81
C PHE A 603 -21.58 8.25 -11.72
N LYS A 604 -22.18 7.88 -12.86
CA LYS A 604 -23.40 7.05 -12.91
C LYS A 604 -23.11 5.57 -12.67
N ASN A 605 -22.06 5.05 -13.30
CA ASN A 605 -21.74 3.62 -13.29
C ASN A 605 -20.62 3.35 -12.29
N LYS A 606 -20.75 2.28 -11.49
CA LYS A 606 -19.71 1.91 -10.53
C LYS A 606 -18.44 1.49 -11.26
N LEU A 607 -17.29 1.96 -10.79
CA LEU A 607 -15.99 1.47 -11.25
C LEU A 607 -15.52 0.35 -10.33
N ARG A 608 -15.16 -0.80 -10.92
CA ARG A 608 -14.58 -1.95 -10.22
C ARG A 608 -13.15 -2.13 -10.67
N PHE A 609 -12.19 -1.99 -9.77
CA PHE A 609 -10.77 -2.23 -10.05
C PHE A 609 -10.40 -3.63 -9.57
N ALA A 610 -9.76 -4.43 -10.42
CA ALA A 610 -9.33 -5.78 -10.08
C ALA A 610 -7.83 -5.96 -10.33
N PHE A 611 -7.11 -6.29 -9.27
CA PHE A 611 -5.70 -6.68 -9.33
C PHE A 611 -5.65 -8.20 -9.25
N ARG A 612 -5.47 -8.85 -10.40
CA ARG A 612 -5.64 -10.29 -10.58
C ARG A 612 -4.44 -11.05 -10.02
N GLY A 613 -4.69 -12.26 -9.54
CA GLY A 613 -3.66 -13.16 -9.09
C GLY A 613 -3.53 -14.38 -9.98
N ALA A 614 -2.31 -14.89 -10.08
CA ALA A 614 -2.00 -16.13 -10.79
C ALA A 614 -2.44 -16.09 -12.27
N GLU A 615 -2.28 -14.95 -12.93
CA GLU A 615 -2.50 -14.83 -14.38
C GLU A 615 -1.44 -15.64 -15.14
N GLU A 616 -0.19 -15.54 -14.72
CA GLU A 616 0.97 -16.21 -15.34
C GLU A 616 0.95 -17.73 -15.17
N SER A 617 -0.02 -18.22 -14.38
CA SER A 617 -0.32 -19.63 -14.15
C SER A 617 -1.49 -20.13 -15.01
N GLY A 618 -1.99 -19.31 -15.94
CA GLY A 618 -3.10 -19.60 -16.85
C GLY A 618 -4.40 -18.87 -16.51
N MET A 619 -4.34 -17.55 -16.28
CA MET A 619 -5.49 -16.66 -16.02
C MET A 619 -6.37 -17.15 -14.87
N ILE A 620 -5.74 -17.65 -13.79
CA ILE A 620 -6.45 -18.41 -12.76
C ILE A 620 -7.37 -17.50 -11.94
N GLY A 621 -6.90 -16.32 -11.52
CA GLY A 621 -7.70 -15.39 -10.72
C GLY A 621 -8.92 -14.84 -11.46
N SER A 622 -8.77 -14.47 -12.73
CA SER A 622 -9.89 -14.03 -13.58
C SER A 622 -10.86 -15.16 -13.89
N THR A 623 -10.37 -16.36 -14.22
CA THR A 623 -11.21 -17.55 -14.44
C THR A 623 -11.97 -17.95 -13.18
N TYR A 624 -11.30 -17.92 -12.01
CA TYR A 624 -11.93 -18.15 -10.71
C TYR A 624 -13.01 -17.11 -10.43
N TYR A 625 -12.74 -15.83 -10.70
CA TYR A 625 -13.72 -14.77 -10.53
C TYR A 625 -14.98 -15.02 -11.36
N VAL A 626 -14.85 -15.20 -12.68
CA VAL A 626 -16.00 -15.33 -13.58
C VAL A 626 -16.79 -16.62 -13.32
N SER A 627 -16.12 -17.72 -12.97
CA SER A 627 -16.79 -18.99 -12.67
C SER A 627 -17.60 -18.98 -11.37
N ASN A 628 -17.34 -18.01 -10.48
CA ASN A 628 -18.09 -17.83 -9.23
C ASN A 628 -19.16 -16.73 -9.33
N LEU A 629 -19.35 -16.09 -10.48
CA LEU A 629 -20.44 -15.14 -10.68
C LEU A 629 -21.75 -15.89 -10.95
N SER A 630 -22.80 -15.49 -10.25
CA SER A 630 -24.16 -15.79 -10.69
C SER A 630 -24.50 -15.03 -11.98
N LYS A 631 -25.55 -15.47 -12.69
CA LYS A 631 -26.05 -14.77 -13.88
C LYS A 631 -26.36 -13.30 -13.58
N ASP A 632 -27.05 -13.05 -12.47
CA ASP A 632 -27.41 -11.71 -12.04
C ASP A 632 -26.17 -10.85 -11.77
N GLU A 633 -25.10 -11.41 -11.19
CA GLU A 633 -23.86 -10.66 -10.97
C GLU A 633 -23.10 -10.39 -12.27
N SER A 634 -23.00 -11.39 -13.16
CA SER A 634 -22.36 -11.21 -14.47
C SER A 634 -23.07 -10.14 -15.31
N SER A 635 -24.41 -10.11 -15.30
CA SER A 635 -25.20 -9.13 -16.04
C SER A 635 -25.00 -7.67 -15.60
N LYS A 636 -24.52 -7.45 -14.37
CA LYS A 636 -24.21 -6.10 -13.85
C LYS A 636 -22.89 -5.58 -14.40
N ILE A 637 -21.99 -6.46 -14.87
CA ILE A 637 -20.73 -6.06 -15.50
C ILE A 637 -21.04 -5.64 -16.94
N ARG A 638 -21.07 -4.34 -17.17
CA ARG A 638 -21.40 -3.75 -18.47
C ARG A 638 -20.22 -3.77 -19.42
N PHE A 639 -19.01 -3.59 -18.89
CA PHE A 639 -17.80 -3.56 -19.70
C PHE A 639 -16.57 -3.99 -18.88
N TYR A 640 -15.65 -4.71 -19.50
CA TYR A 640 -14.35 -5.07 -18.91
C TYR A 640 -13.17 -4.48 -19.70
N TYR A 641 -12.33 -3.70 -19.05
CA TYR A 641 -11.05 -3.27 -19.61
C TYR A 641 -9.90 -4.08 -19.02
N ASN A 642 -9.08 -4.67 -19.88
CA ASN A 642 -7.85 -5.36 -19.51
C ASN A 642 -6.63 -4.50 -19.86
N TYR A 643 -5.72 -4.30 -18.91
CA TYR A 643 -4.48 -3.57 -19.15
C TYR A 643 -3.30 -4.46 -18.83
N ASP A 644 -2.58 -4.82 -19.88
CA ASP A 644 -1.51 -5.80 -19.83
C ASP A 644 -0.43 -5.40 -20.83
N MET A 645 0.81 -5.25 -20.33
CA MET A 645 1.97 -4.76 -21.09
C MET A 645 1.66 -3.49 -21.90
N ILE A 646 1.48 -2.36 -21.22
CA ILE A 646 1.11 -1.08 -21.86
C ILE A 646 2.30 -0.13 -22.07
N ALA A 647 3.53 -0.63 -21.93
CA ALA A 647 4.75 0.16 -21.91
C ALA A 647 5.97 -0.46 -22.63
N SER A 648 5.74 -1.37 -23.58
CA SER A 648 6.81 -2.10 -24.28
C SER A 648 7.83 -1.17 -24.96
N PRO A 649 9.13 -1.51 -24.98
CA PRO A 649 10.20 -0.65 -25.51
C PRO A 649 9.98 -0.16 -26.96
N GLN A 650 9.50 -1.06 -27.84
CA GLN A 650 9.13 -0.77 -29.22
C GLN A 650 7.62 -0.95 -29.41
N PRO A 651 6.81 0.02 -28.96
CA PRO A 651 5.39 -0.17 -28.76
C PRO A 651 4.63 -0.26 -30.08
N TYR A 652 3.76 -1.27 -30.19
CA TYR A 652 2.53 -1.11 -30.94
C TYR A 652 1.50 -0.34 -30.11
N TYR A 653 0.47 0.19 -30.75
CA TYR A 653 -0.66 0.82 -30.06
C TYR A 653 -1.92 0.03 -30.37
N ILE A 654 -2.03 -1.16 -29.77
CA ILE A 654 -3.16 -2.04 -30.02
C ILE A 654 -4.31 -1.71 -29.07
N VAL A 655 -5.52 -1.65 -29.63
CA VAL A 655 -6.78 -1.61 -28.89
C VAL A 655 -7.59 -2.85 -29.25
N TYR A 656 -7.93 -3.69 -28.25
CA TYR A 656 -8.66 -4.93 -28.53
C TYR A 656 -10.15 -4.69 -28.84
N ALA A 657 -10.64 -5.25 -29.95
CA ALA A 657 -12.07 -5.31 -30.28
C ALA A 657 -12.42 -6.32 -31.40
N ASP A 658 -13.21 -7.34 -31.08
CA ASP A 658 -13.73 -8.33 -32.08
C ASP A 658 -15.12 -8.02 -32.66
N SER A 659 -15.89 -7.14 -32.03
CA SER A 659 -17.30 -6.92 -32.33
C SER A 659 -17.70 -5.46 -32.11
N ASP A 660 -18.89 -5.06 -32.58
CA ASP A 660 -19.42 -3.72 -32.32
C ASP A 660 -19.67 -3.49 -30.82
N ALA A 661 -20.02 -4.53 -30.07
CA ALA A 661 -20.12 -4.49 -28.62
C ALA A 661 -18.77 -4.19 -27.96
N HIS A 662 -17.66 -4.76 -28.46
CA HIS A 662 -16.33 -4.41 -27.97
C HIS A 662 -15.94 -2.97 -28.34
N LYS A 663 -16.27 -2.56 -29.57
CA LYS A 663 -15.98 -1.21 -30.07
C LYS A 663 -16.70 -0.10 -29.30
N SER A 664 -17.84 -0.37 -28.69
CA SER A 664 -18.60 0.64 -27.93
C SER A 664 -17.82 1.24 -26.76
N GLY A 665 -16.93 0.46 -26.12
CA GLY A 665 -15.97 0.97 -25.13
C GLY A 665 -14.58 1.22 -25.71
N ALA A 666 -14.11 0.33 -26.59
CA ALA A 666 -12.78 0.42 -27.20
C ALA A 666 -12.53 1.75 -27.94
N LYS A 667 -13.58 2.36 -28.50
CA LYS A 667 -13.50 3.67 -29.18
C LYS A 667 -12.90 4.77 -28.32
N TYR A 668 -13.12 4.77 -27.01
CA TYR A 668 -12.56 5.80 -26.13
C TYR A 668 -11.05 5.69 -25.98
N LEU A 669 -10.50 4.47 -26.03
CA LEU A 669 -9.06 4.23 -26.07
C LEU A 669 -8.50 4.64 -27.44
N TYR A 670 -9.13 4.14 -28.50
CA TYR A 670 -8.72 4.40 -29.89
C TYR A 670 -8.70 5.90 -30.21
N GLU A 671 -9.81 6.60 -30.03
CA GLU A 671 -9.95 8.03 -30.35
C GLU A 671 -9.02 8.91 -29.50
N PHE A 672 -8.78 8.54 -28.24
CA PHE A 672 -7.83 9.26 -27.39
C PHE A 672 -6.40 9.15 -27.94
N LEU A 673 -5.97 7.93 -28.29
CA LEU A 673 -4.62 7.67 -28.80
C LEU A 673 -4.42 8.30 -30.18
N THR A 674 -5.34 8.07 -31.14
CA THR A 674 -5.25 8.65 -32.49
C THR A 674 -5.37 10.17 -32.46
N GLY A 675 -6.24 10.72 -31.61
CA GLY A 675 -6.38 12.16 -31.39
C GLY A 675 -5.12 12.82 -30.80
N LYS A 676 -4.22 12.02 -30.24
CA LYS A 676 -2.89 12.45 -29.75
C LYS A 676 -1.76 12.13 -30.73
N GLY A 677 -2.08 11.60 -31.90
CA GLY A 677 -1.12 11.30 -32.97
C GLY A 677 -0.46 9.92 -32.87
N TYR A 678 -0.91 9.05 -31.97
CA TYR A 678 -0.41 7.67 -31.88
C TYR A 678 -1.18 6.77 -32.85
N PRO A 679 -0.50 5.89 -33.59
CA PRO A 679 -1.10 5.07 -34.64
C PRO A 679 -1.83 3.86 -34.01
N ALA A 680 -2.90 4.13 -33.26
CA ALA A 680 -3.66 3.07 -32.63
C ALA A 680 -4.47 2.27 -33.66
N GLU A 681 -4.53 0.95 -33.48
CA GLU A 681 -5.24 0.03 -34.36
C GLU A 681 -6.13 -0.92 -33.57
N TYR A 682 -7.30 -1.23 -34.12
CA TYR A 682 -8.12 -2.31 -33.57
C TYR A 682 -7.54 -3.65 -33.95
N THR A 683 -7.30 -4.50 -32.96
CA THR A 683 -6.88 -5.89 -33.17
C THR A 683 -7.82 -6.84 -32.46
N ARG A 684 -7.86 -8.08 -32.97
CA ARG A 684 -8.66 -9.13 -32.35
C ARG A 684 -8.08 -9.56 -31.01
N PHE A 685 -8.94 -10.06 -30.11
CA PHE A 685 -8.48 -10.65 -28.86
C PHE A 685 -7.66 -11.92 -29.11
N GLY A 686 -6.67 -12.14 -28.24
CA GLY A 686 -5.94 -13.40 -28.14
C GLY A 686 -6.60 -14.37 -27.17
N ALA A 687 -5.80 -15.27 -26.61
CA ALA A 687 -6.26 -16.30 -25.66
C ALA A 687 -5.35 -16.39 -24.41
N SER A 688 -4.70 -15.29 -24.05
CA SER A 688 -3.55 -15.30 -23.13
C SER A 688 -3.53 -14.14 -22.13
N SER A 689 -4.69 -13.64 -21.70
CA SER A 689 -4.77 -12.65 -20.62
C SER A 689 -6.16 -12.67 -19.97
N ASP A 690 -6.34 -11.93 -18.89
CA ASP A 690 -7.52 -12.03 -18.00
C ASP A 690 -8.87 -11.74 -18.66
N TYR A 691 -8.92 -11.16 -19.85
CA TYR A 691 -10.16 -10.92 -20.58
C TYR A 691 -10.85 -12.22 -21.06
N VAL A 692 -10.13 -13.33 -21.16
CA VAL A 692 -10.65 -14.58 -21.77
C VAL A 692 -11.95 -15.03 -21.11
N GLY A 693 -11.99 -15.13 -19.78
CA GLY A 693 -13.19 -15.54 -19.05
C GLY A 693 -14.37 -14.55 -19.19
N PHE A 694 -14.09 -13.27 -19.40
CA PHE A 694 -15.14 -12.27 -19.63
C PHE A 694 -15.74 -12.38 -21.03
N LEU A 695 -14.90 -12.64 -22.04
CA LEU A 695 -15.34 -12.91 -23.41
C LEU A 695 -16.23 -14.16 -23.47
N GLU A 696 -15.88 -15.21 -22.72
CA GLU A 696 -16.69 -16.45 -22.63
C GLU A 696 -18.08 -16.23 -22.03
N LEU A 697 -18.22 -15.28 -21.11
CA LEU A 697 -19.52 -14.85 -20.57
C LEU A 697 -20.26 -13.85 -21.48
N GLY A 698 -19.67 -13.48 -22.64
CA GLY A 698 -20.23 -12.50 -23.56
C GLY A 698 -20.13 -11.05 -23.07
N ILE A 699 -19.37 -10.78 -22.01
CA ILE A 699 -19.21 -9.43 -21.47
C ILE A 699 -18.37 -8.59 -22.44
N PRO A 700 -18.90 -7.45 -22.93
CA PRO A 700 -18.15 -6.59 -23.83
C PRO A 700 -16.84 -6.14 -23.17
N SER A 701 -15.73 -6.40 -23.84
CA SER A 701 -14.41 -6.13 -23.32
C SER A 701 -13.56 -5.29 -24.27
N SER A 702 -12.51 -4.66 -23.74
CA SER A 702 -11.42 -4.05 -24.51
C SER A 702 -10.16 -3.96 -23.65
N GLY A 703 -9.10 -3.39 -24.19
CA GLY A 703 -7.82 -3.24 -23.53
C GLY A 703 -6.79 -2.60 -24.44
N ILE A 704 -5.65 -2.23 -23.86
CA ILE A 704 -4.48 -1.76 -24.60
C ILE A 704 -3.39 -2.83 -24.51
N PHE A 705 -2.65 -3.00 -25.59
CA PHE A 705 -1.44 -3.83 -25.62
C PHE A 705 -0.35 -3.14 -26.46
N THR A 706 0.89 -3.20 -25.98
CA THR A 706 2.02 -2.57 -26.68
C THR A 706 3.00 -3.56 -27.32
N GLY A 707 2.71 -4.87 -27.22
CA GLY A 707 3.47 -5.93 -27.88
C GLY A 707 4.35 -6.71 -26.92
N ALA A 708 4.56 -7.98 -27.23
CA ALA A 708 5.40 -8.91 -26.48
C ALA A 708 6.37 -9.62 -27.43
N GLY A 709 7.51 -10.09 -26.91
CA GLY A 709 8.56 -10.73 -27.69
C GLY A 709 9.29 -9.75 -28.62
N ALA A 710 10.42 -10.19 -29.17
CA ALA A 710 11.18 -9.35 -30.09
C ALA A 710 10.44 -9.14 -31.43
N PRO A 711 10.43 -7.92 -32.00
CA PRO A 711 11.18 -6.75 -31.54
C PRO A 711 10.46 -5.86 -30.52
N GLN A 712 9.16 -6.05 -30.26
CA GLN A 712 8.34 -5.18 -29.40
C GLN A 712 8.86 -5.09 -27.96
N ASP A 713 9.05 -6.25 -27.35
CA ASP A 713 9.56 -6.44 -26.00
C ASP A 713 10.38 -7.74 -25.94
N ALA A 714 11.68 -7.64 -26.25
CA ALA A 714 12.59 -8.78 -26.19
C ALA A 714 12.80 -9.32 -24.76
N CYS A 715 12.39 -8.56 -23.74
CA CYS A 715 12.51 -8.92 -22.34
C CYS A 715 11.22 -9.54 -21.77
N TYR A 716 10.14 -9.64 -22.55
CA TYR A 716 8.93 -10.35 -22.19
C TYR A 716 9.23 -11.73 -21.62
N HIS A 717 8.73 -12.00 -20.42
CA HIS A 717 8.96 -13.26 -19.68
C HIS A 717 10.44 -13.60 -19.45
N THR A 718 11.26 -12.57 -19.20
CA THR A 718 12.68 -12.76 -18.86
C THR A 718 13.13 -11.88 -17.68
N LEU A 719 14.33 -12.15 -17.18
CA LEU A 719 14.98 -11.36 -16.13
C LEU A 719 15.17 -9.87 -16.48
N CYS A 720 15.24 -9.52 -17.76
CA CYS A 720 15.47 -8.15 -18.19
C CYS A 720 14.20 -7.30 -18.31
N ASP A 721 13.01 -7.82 -17.96
CA ASP A 721 11.80 -7.01 -17.79
C ASP A 721 11.88 -6.18 -16.50
N ASP A 722 12.89 -5.32 -16.43
CA ASP A 722 13.23 -4.44 -15.33
C ASP A 722 12.79 -2.98 -15.63
N ILE A 723 13.16 -2.06 -14.74
CA ILE A 723 12.76 -0.65 -14.87
C ILE A 723 13.32 0.08 -16.11
N LYS A 724 14.30 -0.50 -16.80
CA LYS A 724 14.86 0.01 -18.05
C LYS A 724 14.11 -0.53 -19.27
N ASN A 725 13.27 -1.54 -19.11
CA ASN A 725 12.47 -2.16 -20.17
C ASN A 725 11.16 -1.39 -20.50
N ILE A 726 11.12 -0.09 -20.20
CA ILE A 726 9.89 0.71 -20.25
C ILE A 726 10.02 1.86 -21.25
N ASN A 727 9.15 1.88 -22.25
CA ASN A 727 8.94 3.07 -23.07
C ASN A 727 8.06 4.06 -22.29
N GLN A 728 8.69 5.09 -21.72
CA GLN A 728 8.04 6.09 -20.89
C GLN A 728 6.93 6.88 -21.60
N GLU A 729 7.08 7.13 -22.90
CA GLU A 729 6.06 7.83 -23.69
C GLU A 729 4.81 6.98 -23.86
N ALA A 730 4.99 5.73 -24.33
CA ALA A 730 3.91 4.76 -24.50
C ALA A 730 3.19 4.52 -23.17
N PHE A 731 3.95 4.31 -22.09
CA PHE A 731 3.40 4.08 -20.76
C PHE A 731 2.48 5.22 -20.32
N HIS A 732 2.95 6.46 -20.42
CA HIS A 732 2.17 7.62 -19.98
C HIS A 732 0.94 7.86 -20.84
N ILE A 733 1.03 7.72 -22.17
CA ILE A 733 -0.13 7.97 -23.02
C ILE A 733 -1.19 6.87 -22.88
N ASN A 734 -0.78 5.60 -22.78
CA ASN A 734 -1.70 4.49 -22.60
C ASN A 734 -2.39 4.54 -21.23
N ALA A 735 -1.68 4.88 -20.16
CA ALA A 735 -2.30 5.08 -18.85
C ALA A 735 -3.35 6.22 -18.87
N LYS A 736 -3.08 7.30 -19.59
CA LYS A 736 -4.05 8.40 -19.78
C LYS A 736 -5.25 7.98 -20.62
N ALA A 737 -5.04 7.20 -21.67
CA ALA A 737 -6.11 6.63 -22.49
C ALA A 737 -7.00 5.71 -21.63
N ALA A 738 -6.41 4.85 -20.80
CA ALA A 738 -7.11 3.99 -19.85
C ALA A 738 -7.99 4.80 -18.89
N GLY A 739 -7.45 5.86 -18.28
CA GLY A 739 -8.22 6.76 -17.42
C GLY A 739 -9.35 7.49 -18.15
N TYR A 740 -9.10 7.95 -19.38
CA TYR A 740 -10.11 8.59 -20.23
C TYR A 740 -11.27 7.64 -20.55
N ALA A 741 -10.97 6.41 -20.94
CA ALA A 741 -11.98 5.40 -21.28
C ALA A 741 -12.78 4.96 -20.05
N ALA A 742 -12.11 4.75 -18.91
CA ALA A 742 -12.76 4.44 -17.63
C ALA A 742 -13.76 5.54 -17.24
N ALA A 743 -13.34 6.79 -17.31
CA ALA A 743 -14.16 7.95 -16.99
C ALA A 743 -15.33 8.13 -17.96
N SER A 744 -15.14 7.82 -19.24
CA SER A 744 -16.21 7.89 -20.25
C SER A 744 -17.31 6.89 -19.93
N LEU A 745 -16.96 5.64 -19.63
CA LEU A 745 -17.95 4.62 -19.25
C LEU A 745 -18.49 4.80 -17.83
N ALA A 746 -17.75 5.43 -16.91
CA ALA A 746 -18.30 5.85 -15.61
C ALA A 746 -19.47 6.84 -15.77
N LEU A 747 -19.47 7.66 -16.83
CA LEU A 747 -20.52 8.65 -17.09
C LEU A 747 -21.72 8.10 -17.87
N SER A 748 -21.49 7.24 -18.86
CA SER A 748 -22.56 6.59 -19.64
C SER A 748 -22.12 5.24 -20.20
N VAL A 749 -23.04 4.29 -20.18
CA VAL A 749 -22.93 2.97 -20.85
C VAL A 749 -24.11 2.75 -21.80
N ASP A 750 -24.75 3.83 -22.26
CA ASP A 750 -25.97 3.76 -23.07
C ASP A 750 -25.70 3.12 -24.45
N GLU A 751 -24.49 3.30 -24.96
CA GLU A 751 -24.03 2.68 -26.21
C GLU A 751 -23.45 1.27 -26.02
N VAL A 752 -23.28 0.81 -24.78
CA VAL A 752 -22.79 -0.54 -24.49
C VAL A 752 -23.97 -1.50 -24.48
N PRO A 753 -24.07 -2.45 -25.42
CA PRO A 753 -25.20 -3.37 -25.44
C PRO A 753 -25.22 -4.21 -24.15
N MET A 754 -26.42 -4.58 -23.72
CA MET A 754 -26.55 -5.64 -22.71
C MET A 754 -26.08 -6.94 -23.35
N HIS A 755 -25.22 -7.70 -22.67
CA HIS A 755 -24.87 -9.02 -23.14
C HIS A 755 -26.02 -9.99 -22.85
N GLU A 756 -26.32 -10.87 -23.80
CA GLU A 756 -27.28 -11.94 -23.55
C GLU A 756 -26.69 -12.93 -22.56
N ASN A 757 -27.48 -13.31 -21.56
CA ASN A 757 -27.14 -14.28 -20.51
C ASN A 757 -26.83 -15.68 -21.12
N SER A 758 -25.66 -15.87 -21.73
CA SER A 758 -25.23 -17.20 -22.13
C SER A 758 -24.70 -17.93 -20.90
N SER A 759 -25.44 -18.96 -20.48
CA SER A 759 -25.16 -19.81 -19.32
C SER A 759 -23.95 -20.72 -19.50
N VAL A 760 -22.88 -20.26 -20.15
CA VAL A 760 -21.71 -21.11 -20.35
C VAL A 760 -20.88 -21.03 -19.08
N ASN A 761 -21.17 -21.94 -18.17
CA ASN A 761 -20.23 -22.33 -17.13
C ASN A 761 -18.90 -22.70 -17.85
N PRO A 762 -17.78 -22.00 -17.60
CA PRO A 762 -16.52 -22.12 -18.37
C PRO A 762 -15.89 -23.52 -18.41
N LEU A 763 -16.47 -24.50 -17.71
CA LEU A 763 -15.99 -25.87 -17.66
C LEU A 763 -16.11 -26.64 -18.98
N ASP A 764 -16.86 -26.17 -19.98
CA ASP A 764 -16.83 -26.76 -21.33
C ASP A 764 -15.82 -26.06 -22.24
N ARG A 765 -14.53 -26.24 -21.92
CA ARG A 765 -13.34 -25.80 -22.69
C ARG A 765 -13.29 -26.29 -24.15
N ARG A 766 -14.33 -26.93 -24.68
CA ARG A 766 -14.44 -27.34 -26.09
C ARG A 766 -14.92 -26.22 -27.03
N GLY A 767 -15.35 -25.08 -26.50
CA GLY A 767 -15.85 -23.95 -27.30
C GLY A 767 -14.79 -23.07 -27.97
N VAL A 768 -13.60 -22.91 -27.37
CA VAL A 768 -12.63 -21.88 -27.81
C VAL A 768 -11.76 -22.34 -29.00
N ALA A 769 -11.55 -23.64 -29.19
CA ALA A 769 -10.75 -24.15 -30.31
C ALA A 769 -11.48 -24.13 -31.67
N ARG A 770 -12.79 -23.88 -31.72
CA ARG A 770 -13.58 -23.95 -32.97
C ARG A 770 -13.88 -22.61 -33.62
N ASN A 771 -13.76 -21.49 -32.92
CA ASN A 771 -14.12 -20.18 -33.47
C ASN A 771 -12.93 -19.28 -33.87
N THR A 772 -11.70 -19.79 -33.80
CA THR A 772 -10.48 -19.09 -34.27
C THR A 772 -9.91 -19.65 -35.57
N VAL A 773 -10.58 -20.60 -36.22
CA VAL A 773 -10.32 -20.95 -37.62
C VAL A 773 -11.37 -20.30 -38.52
N ARG A 774 -11.16 -19.01 -38.80
CA ARG A 774 -11.39 -18.42 -40.13
C ARG A 774 -10.52 -17.20 -40.34
#